data_AF-A0A960PLX5-F1
#
_entry.id   AF-A0A960PLX5-F1
#
_cell.length_a   1.000
_cell.length_b   1.000
_cell.length_c   1.000
_cell.angle_alpha   90.00
_cell.angle_beta   90.00
_cell.angle_gamma   90.00
#
_symmetry.space_group_name_H-M   'P 1'
#
loop_
_entity.id
_entity.type
_entity.pdbx_description
1 polymer ?
#
loop_
_entity_poly.entity_id
_entity_poly.type
_entity_poly.pdbx_seq_one_letter_code
_entity_poly.pdbx_strand_id
1 'polypeptide(L)'
;FGAEDVTAGTETELATAVLGGRGRVDLPLSLEASNYFGNVARRAAAGELPSSTLTDLERFLDSNPGGAWENSWVRFDRWRLSPLAESVLRSDLRGSSGQWRSDTGRFLFEEAGEEKVRVPVSYLLKLSLAAAVEGAPKPLQQAARRIMPSFLSDNTSPETTSFHVITPSSGSTTGEALAKEGARRYLLTQLLVEFANRRFGLLESGQRVVVYQSPLAAPRQRWLNRCLSDAFYREQFLSPCLSGWKDGEGKRDYMELCHQVLSRSQLQLLAKLREAGLVPNDLVVLPSPSNVSLANNGVHITLGSRRLQELREAPGSGFGANEEKGLADLVVKIAEHYLPLLVGTFSGAPYRLGFEDFHPERALGFLPHELDFTHLRMIWRRWRVKARNRLFGKSVTPFGPAFLDRGLGRFFGLKGDLVPDFRLIDYPVALLSTEKSPALDGNRGNGDRLKKDLGELGVFDSRMSLYLPLRWRELESHGYVGLEGRTHSLFPDLLGDAAAAADLQRWLISFALRRVAAGVGHDHIPDFPWVESERRQILFATALGVPTFYVRQDSPNRILQGLVTATDGVRRSSRYPGYLRVPTSKYLEALAMDLRHRDPALSELHPPHLLETLEQRVRCPRESASGRLATEICEELGARDPLKVDAATFNEGAETYYRGTLRRRHLDQGFEAALEAVSRAALPREAQERLEVVRKELRSGGVTPANLRLGIHIVLEAEEAERRRSLPR
;
A
#
# COMPACT_ATOMS: atom_id res chain seq x y z
N PHE A 1 -8.13 12.92 20.63
CA PHE A 1 -8.18 11.50 20.24
C PHE A 1 -8.42 10.57 21.44
N GLY A 2 -9.35 10.95 22.33
CA GLY A 2 -9.86 10.06 23.39
C GLY A 2 -10.91 9.08 22.84
N ALA A 3 -11.38 8.13 23.64
CA ALA A 3 -12.29 7.07 23.20
C ALA A 3 -13.60 7.62 22.57
N GLU A 4 -14.21 8.64 23.18
CA GLU A 4 -15.46 9.26 22.71
C GLU A 4 -15.28 10.26 21.55
N ASP A 5 -14.04 10.67 21.28
CA ASP A 5 -13.68 11.72 20.32
C ASP A 5 -13.19 11.16 18.98
N VAL A 6 -12.54 9.99 19.01
CA VAL A 6 -11.91 9.41 17.83
C VAL A 6 -12.92 8.76 16.89
N THR A 7 -12.79 9.07 15.61
CA THR A 7 -13.38 8.31 14.51
C THR A 7 -12.28 7.65 13.70
N ALA A 8 -12.60 6.56 13.00
CA ALA A 8 -11.61 5.82 12.23
C ALA A 8 -12.13 5.33 10.89
N GLY A 9 -11.22 5.13 9.95
CA GLY A 9 -11.47 4.53 8.65
C GLY A 9 -10.18 3.98 8.06
N THR A 10 -10.31 3.10 7.06
CA THR A 10 -9.16 2.58 6.32
C THR A 10 -9.39 2.60 4.83
N GLU A 11 -8.29 2.74 4.11
CA GLU A 11 -8.19 2.54 2.67
C GLU A 11 -7.21 1.38 2.46
N THR A 12 -7.57 0.39 1.66
CA THR A 12 -6.80 -0.84 1.48
C THR A 12 -6.68 -1.15 0.01
N GLU A 13 -5.45 -1.07 -0.51
CA GLU A 13 -5.17 -1.52 -1.86
C GLU A 13 -4.89 -3.02 -1.87
N LEU A 14 -5.65 -3.74 -2.70
CA LEU A 14 -5.58 -5.18 -2.83
C LEU A 14 -4.66 -5.56 -4.00
N ALA A 15 -4.48 -6.84 -4.22
CA ALA A 15 -3.87 -7.40 -5.42
C ALA A 15 -4.86 -8.37 -6.07
N THR A 16 -4.76 -8.51 -7.39
CA THR A 16 -5.64 -9.40 -8.15
C THR A 16 -4.88 -10.19 -9.19
N ALA A 17 -5.41 -11.38 -9.49
CA ALA A 17 -4.99 -12.15 -10.64
C ALA A 17 -6.21 -12.84 -11.26
N VAL A 18 -6.16 -13.02 -12.56
CA VAL A 18 -7.08 -13.91 -13.27
C VAL A 18 -6.31 -15.18 -13.60
N LEU A 19 -6.78 -16.30 -13.05
CA LEU A 19 -6.23 -17.62 -13.32
C LEU A 19 -6.89 -18.19 -14.56
N GLY A 20 -6.10 -18.74 -15.48
CA GLY A 20 -6.61 -19.35 -16.70
C GLY A 20 -5.53 -19.51 -17.77
N GLY A 21 -5.89 -20.22 -18.85
CA GLY A 21 -5.00 -20.41 -19.99
C GLY A 21 -4.78 -19.12 -20.79
N ARG A 22 -3.63 -19.01 -21.45
CA ARG A 22 -3.25 -17.87 -22.33
C ARG A 22 -4.37 -17.49 -23.32
N GLY A 23 -5.02 -18.48 -23.93
CA GLY A 23 -6.11 -18.25 -24.89
C GLY A 23 -7.48 -17.92 -24.28
N ARG A 24 -7.60 -17.77 -22.95
CA ARG A 24 -8.88 -17.51 -22.25
C ARG A 24 -8.87 -16.23 -21.42
N VAL A 25 -7.71 -15.78 -20.99
CA VAL A 25 -7.56 -14.63 -20.08
C VAL A 25 -7.30 -13.35 -20.87
N ASP A 26 -7.84 -12.23 -20.39
CA ASP A 26 -7.80 -10.95 -21.13
C ASP A 26 -6.38 -10.43 -21.39
N LEU A 27 -5.52 -10.35 -20.38
CA LEU A 27 -4.18 -9.78 -20.51
C LEU A 27 -3.35 -10.42 -21.65
N PRO A 28 -3.15 -11.75 -21.70
CA PRO A 28 -2.41 -12.36 -22.80
C PRO A 28 -3.08 -12.12 -24.16
N LEU A 29 -4.40 -12.25 -24.26
CA LEU A 29 -5.13 -11.98 -25.50
C LEU A 29 -4.96 -10.53 -25.97
N SER A 30 -5.05 -9.57 -25.05
CA SER A 30 -4.88 -8.15 -25.35
C SER A 30 -3.45 -7.82 -25.77
N LEU A 31 -2.44 -8.42 -25.14
CA LEU A 31 -1.05 -8.28 -25.53
C LEU A 31 -0.82 -8.80 -26.96
N GLU A 32 -1.27 -10.02 -27.27
CA GLU A 32 -1.09 -10.65 -28.58
C GLU A 32 -1.83 -9.92 -29.70
N ALA A 33 -3.05 -9.46 -29.44
CA ALA A 33 -3.85 -8.72 -30.41
C ALA A 33 -3.39 -7.26 -30.61
N SER A 34 -2.44 -6.78 -29.79
CA SER A 34 -2.04 -5.37 -29.82
C SER A 34 -1.17 -5.02 -31.03
N ASN A 35 -1.36 -3.80 -31.53
CA ASN A 35 -0.45 -3.20 -32.52
C ASN A 35 0.99 -3.10 -31.98
N TYR A 36 1.16 -2.94 -30.66
CA TYR A 36 2.47 -2.92 -30.03
C TYR A 36 3.23 -4.22 -30.28
N PHE A 37 2.60 -5.37 -29.96
CA PHE A 37 3.20 -6.70 -30.18
C PHE A 37 3.50 -6.93 -31.67
N GLY A 38 2.53 -6.65 -32.55
CA GLY A 38 2.74 -6.78 -34.00
C GLY A 38 3.87 -5.91 -34.54
N ASN A 39 4.05 -4.69 -34.03
CA ASN A 39 5.14 -3.81 -34.38
C ASN A 39 6.50 -4.31 -33.88
N VAL A 40 6.57 -4.77 -32.62
CA VAL A 40 7.80 -5.36 -32.06
C VAL A 40 8.20 -6.60 -32.86
N ALA A 41 7.25 -7.48 -33.18
CA ALA A 41 7.49 -8.68 -33.97
C ALA A 41 8.01 -8.37 -35.38
N ARG A 42 7.38 -7.43 -36.10
CA ARG A 42 7.83 -7.02 -37.44
C ARG A 42 9.23 -6.40 -37.42
N ARG A 43 9.51 -5.53 -36.46
CA ARG A 43 10.83 -4.89 -36.33
C ARG A 43 11.92 -5.86 -35.93
N ALA A 44 11.62 -6.84 -35.06
CA ALA A 44 12.55 -7.91 -34.73
C ALA A 44 12.85 -8.79 -35.95
N ALA A 45 11.83 -9.15 -36.75
CA ALA A 45 12.00 -9.92 -37.98
C ALA A 45 12.81 -9.16 -39.05
N ALA A 46 12.67 -7.83 -39.11
CA ALA A 46 13.46 -6.96 -39.98
C ALA A 46 14.89 -6.70 -39.48
N GLY A 47 15.25 -7.17 -38.27
CA GLY A 47 16.55 -6.92 -37.65
C GLY A 47 16.72 -5.51 -37.08
N GLU A 48 15.66 -4.71 -37.01
CA GLU A 48 15.67 -3.34 -36.45
C GLU A 48 15.59 -3.29 -34.92
N LEU A 49 15.25 -4.41 -34.28
CA LEU A 49 15.25 -4.58 -32.83
C LEU A 49 16.03 -5.84 -32.45
N PRO A 50 16.71 -5.84 -31.29
CA PRO A 50 17.29 -7.06 -30.74
C PRO A 50 16.21 -8.14 -30.61
N SER A 51 16.52 -9.35 -31.10
CA SER A 51 15.60 -10.50 -31.02
C SER A 51 15.20 -10.82 -29.59
N SER A 52 16.08 -10.53 -28.62
CA SER A 52 15.82 -10.70 -27.19
C SER A 52 14.56 -10.00 -26.68
N THR A 53 14.19 -8.85 -27.25
CA THR A 53 13.00 -8.09 -26.79
C THR A 53 11.71 -8.85 -27.10
N LEU A 54 11.60 -9.42 -28.30
CA LEU A 54 10.46 -10.26 -28.67
C LEU A 54 10.49 -11.57 -27.88
N THR A 55 11.66 -12.21 -27.78
CA THR A 55 11.85 -13.47 -27.05
C THR A 55 11.49 -13.33 -25.56
N ASP A 56 11.77 -12.20 -24.92
CA ASP A 56 11.41 -12.00 -23.51
C ASP A 56 9.90 -11.82 -23.31
N LEU A 57 9.19 -11.18 -24.25
CA LEU A 57 7.74 -11.04 -24.23
C LEU A 57 7.04 -12.38 -24.54
N GLU A 58 7.53 -13.13 -25.53
CA GLU A 58 7.08 -14.50 -25.81
C GLU A 58 7.31 -15.41 -24.59
N ARG A 59 8.51 -15.34 -23.98
CA ARG A 59 8.81 -16.09 -22.77
C ARG A 59 7.88 -15.72 -21.62
N PHE A 60 7.51 -14.45 -21.46
CA PHE A 60 6.53 -14.04 -20.45
C PHE A 60 5.17 -14.72 -20.67
N LEU A 61 4.72 -14.76 -21.93
CA LEU A 61 3.44 -15.39 -22.32
C LEU A 61 3.47 -16.92 -22.17
N ASP A 62 4.60 -17.56 -22.47
CA ASP A 62 4.76 -19.03 -22.42
C ASP A 62 5.09 -19.57 -21.04
N SER A 63 5.91 -18.85 -20.26
CA SER A 63 6.42 -19.32 -18.97
C SER A 63 5.51 -18.85 -17.84
N ASN A 64 4.32 -19.46 -17.72
CA ASN A 64 3.35 -19.17 -16.65
C ASN A 64 2.82 -20.45 -15.97
N PRO A 65 3.64 -21.15 -15.17
CA PRO A 65 3.26 -22.44 -14.57
C PRO A 65 2.06 -22.33 -13.62
N GLY A 66 1.87 -21.17 -12.99
CA GLY A 66 0.74 -20.90 -12.10
C GLY A 66 -0.56 -20.54 -12.83
N GLY A 67 -0.52 -20.37 -14.16
CA GLY A 67 -1.66 -19.90 -14.96
C GLY A 67 -2.21 -18.55 -14.50
N ALA A 68 -1.35 -17.73 -13.89
CA ALA A 68 -1.71 -16.53 -13.17
C ALA A 68 -1.40 -15.28 -13.99
N TRP A 69 -2.40 -14.44 -14.21
CA TRP A 69 -2.24 -13.18 -14.92
C TRP A 69 -2.61 -12.02 -14.00
N GLU A 70 -1.58 -11.45 -13.36
CA GLU A 70 -1.75 -10.39 -12.36
C GLU A 70 -2.35 -9.12 -12.97
N ASN A 71 -3.34 -8.56 -12.28
CA ASN A 71 -4.12 -7.39 -12.69
C ASN A 71 -4.73 -7.47 -14.11
N SER A 72 -4.87 -8.69 -14.66
CA SER A 72 -5.66 -8.90 -15.87
C SER A 72 -7.11 -8.49 -15.65
N TRP A 73 -7.73 -7.95 -16.68
CA TRP A 73 -9.17 -7.71 -16.69
C TRP A 73 -9.90 -9.04 -16.95
N VAL A 74 -11.22 -9.03 -16.82
CA VAL A 74 -12.07 -10.17 -17.15
C VAL A 74 -12.97 -9.84 -18.32
N ARG A 75 -13.35 -10.89 -19.07
CA ARG A 75 -14.29 -10.82 -20.18
C ARG A 75 -15.43 -11.81 -19.95
N PHE A 76 -16.67 -11.42 -20.20
CA PHE A 76 -17.83 -12.33 -20.12
C PHE A 76 -18.99 -11.85 -20.99
N ASP A 77 -19.97 -12.73 -21.24
CA ASP A 77 -21.12 -12.37 -22.06
C ASP A 77 -22.00 -11.33 -21.38
N ARG A 78 -22.40 -10.29 -22.11
CA ARG A 78 -23.23 -9.21 -21.57
C ARG A 78 -24.58 -9.71 -21.06
N TRP A 79 -25.16 -10.71 -21.72
CA TRP A 79 -26.44 -11.32 -21.30
C TRP A 79 -26.36 -11.99 -19.91
N ARG A 80 -25.16 -12.26 -19.39
CA ARG A 80 -24.98 -12.75 -18.02
C ARG A 80 -25.26 -11.66 -16.98
N LEU A 81 -25.21 -10.37 -17.34
CA LEU A 81 -25.55 -9.29 -16.43
C LEU A 81 -27.03 -9.38 -16.03
N SER A 82 -27.28 -9.19 -14.74
CA SER A 82 -28.63 -9.02 -14.25
C SER A 82 -29.16 -7.63 -14.63
N PRO A 83 -30.48 -7.40 -14.75
CA PRO A 83 -31.03 -6.08 -15.04
C PRO A 83 -30.49 -4.95 -14.15
N LEU A 84 -30.30 -5.20 -12.85
CA LEU A 84 -29.71 -4.23 -11.93
C LEU A 84 -28.22 -3.98 -12.21
N ALA A 85 -27.44 -5.02 -12.49
CA ALA A 85 -26.01 -4.88 -12.83
C ALA A 85 -25.81 -4.17 -14.18
N GLU A 86 -26.63 -4.48 -15.19
CA GLU A 86 -26.65 -3.77 -16.48
C GLU A 86 -27.02 -2.30 -16.31
N SER A 87 -27.99 -1.99 -15.45
CA SER A 87 -28.35 -0.60 -15.13
C SER A 87 -27.19 0.17 -14.48
N VAL A 88 -26.48 -0.46 -13.54
CA VAL A 88 -25.27 0.12 -12.93
C VAL A 88 -24.19 0.37 -13.97
N LEU A 89 -23.90 -0.62 -14.83
CA LEU A 89 -22.94 -0.49 -15.92
C LEU A 89 -23.29 0.67 -16.86
N ARG A 90 -24.53 0.75 -17.32
CA ARG A 90 -25.00 1.86 -18.18
C ARG A 90 -24.91 3.20 -17.49
N SER A 91 -25.21 3.27 -16.19
CA SER A 91 -25.13 4.50 -15.42
C SER A 91 -23.69 4.99 -15.28
N ASP A 92 -22.74 4.08 -15.00
CA ASP A 92 -21.33 4.46 -14.82
C ASP A 92 -20.62 4.76 -16.15
N LEU A 93 -21.11 4.19 -17.27
CA LEU A 93 -20.66 4.50 -18.62
C LEU A 93 -21.27 5.79 -19.19
N ARG A 94 -22.27 6.36 -18.52
CA ARG A 94 -22.76 7.71 -18.81
C ARG A 94 -21.96 8.68 -17.94
N GLY A 95 -21.16 9.52 -18.57
CA GLY A 95 -20.37 10.55 -17.89
C GLY A 95 -21.25 11.54 -17.12
N SER A 96 -20.62 12.47 -16.42
CA SER A 96 -21.30 13.49 -15.62
C SER A 96 -22.28 14.38 -16.43
N SER A 97 -22.05 14.50 -17.74
CA SER A 97 -22.92 15.20 -18.70
C SER A 97 -24.15 14.39 -19.14
N GLY A 98 -24.26 13.12 -18.73
CA GLY A 98 -25.30 12.18 -19.17
C GLY A 98 -25.04 11.55 -20.55
N GLN A 99 -23.98 11.98 -21.26
CA GLN A 99 -23.51 11.36 -22.51
C GLN A 99 -22.67 10.11 -22.24
N TRP A 100 -22.55 9.23 -23.24
CA TRP A 100 -21.63 8.10 -23.16
C TRP A 100 -20.19 8.59 -23.06
N ARG A 101 -19.40 7.91 -22.22
CA ARG A 101 -17.95 8.15 -22.12
C ARG A 101 -17.25 7.84 -23.45
N SER A 102 -16.16 8.54 -23.70
CA SER A 102 -15.35 8.39 -24.91
C SER A 102 -14.70 7.00 -25.03
N ASP A 103 -14.44 6.35 -23.90
CA ASP A 103 -13.77 5.06 -23.81
C ASP A 103 -14.70 3.84 -23.73
N THR A 104 -16.00 4.00 -24.03
CA THR A 104 -17.03 2.94 -23.93
C THR A 104 -16.65 1.65 -24.68
N GLY A 105 -16.03 1.78 -25.86
CA GLY A 105 -15.60 0.63 -26.68
C GLY A 105 -14.52 -0.25 -26.03
N ARG A 106 -13.90 0.20 -24.94
CA ARG A 106 -12.96 -0.62 -24.14
C ARG A 106 -13.66 -1.64 -23.24
N PHE A 107 -14.95 -1.40 -22.95
CA PHE A 107 -15.73 -2.22 -22.02
C PHE A 107 -16.80 -3.04 -22.71
N LEU A 108 -17.40 -2.50 -23.76
CA LEU A 108 -18.43 -3.16 -24.55
C LEU A 108 -17.88 -3.39 -25.95
N PHE A 109 -17.83 -4.65 -26.35
CA PHE A 109 -17.33 -5.05 -27.67
C PHE A 109 -18.04 -6.32 -28.14
N GLU A 110 -17.96 -6.59 -29.43
CA GLU A 110 -18.53 -7.79 -30.04
C GLU A 110 -17.41 -8.80 -30.34
N GLU A 111 -17.64 -10.07 -30.03
CA GLU A 111 -16.72 -11.16 -30.35
C GLU A 111 -17.53 -12.36 -30.85
N ALA A 112 -17.26 -12.78 -32.08
CA ALA A 112 -17.97 -13.88 -32.75
C ALA A 112 -19.51 -13.71 -32.78
N GLY A 113 -20.01 -12.48 -32.96
CA GLY A 113 -21.44 -12.18 -33.02
C GLY A 113 -22.12 -11.96 -31.66
N GLU A 114 -21.40 -12.10 -30.56
CA GLU A 114 -21.92 -11.97 -29.19
C GLU A 114 -21.42 -10.69 -28.53
N GLU A 115 -22.31 -9.97 -27.84
CA GLU A 115 -21.94 -8.81 -27.02
C GLU A 115 -21.23 -9.26 -25.75
N LYS A 116 -20.03 -8.73 -25.52
CA LYS A 116 -19.19 -9.03 -24.36
C LYS A 116 -18.96 -7.79 -23.50
N VAL A 117 -18.68 -8.04 -22.23
CA VAL A 117 -18.25 -7.06 -21.23
C VAL A 117 -16.80 -7.34 -20.86
N ARG A 118 -15.93 -6.33 -20.94
CA ARG A 118 -14.53 -6.36 -20.49
C ARG A 118 -14.32 -5.32 -19.40
N VAL A 119 -13.98 -5.75 -18.18
CA VAL A 119 -13.85 -4.85 -17.02
C VAL A 119 -12.69 -5.26 -16.10
N PRO A 120 -12.05 -4.30 -15.41
CA PRO A 120 -11.09 -4.63 -14.36
C PRO A 120 -11.80 -5.33 -13.20
N VAL A 121 -11.05 -6.12 -12.43
CA VAL A 121 -11.57 -6.84 -11.25
C VAL A 121 -12.16 -5.87 -10.21
N SER A 122 -11.60 -4.67 -10.07
CA SER A 122 -12.12 -3.63 -9.17
C SER A 122 -13.57 -3.27 -9.46
N TYR A 123 -13.92 -3.10 -10.74
CA TYR A 123 -15.29 -2.80 -11.17
C TYR A 123 -16.20 -4.04 -11.15
N LEU A 124 -15.64 -5.22 -11.41
CA LEU A 124 -16.35 -6.50 -11.29
C LEU A 124 -16.99 -6.68 -9.90
N LEU A 125 -16.32 -6.25 -8.83
CA LEU A 125 -16.85 -6.30 -7.46
C LEU A 125 -18.17 -5.52 -7.32
N LYS A 126 -18.22 -4.30 -7.87
CA LYS A 126 -19.42 -3.45 -7.87
C LYS A 126 -20.57 -4.09 -8.67
N LEU A 127 -20.29 -4.63 -9.86
CA LEU A 127 -21.29 -5.35 -10.66
C LEU A 127 -21.80 -6.61 -9.96
N SER A 128 -20.90 -7.32 -9.28
CA SER A 128 -21.24 -8.53 -8.52
C SER A 128 -22.16 -8.21 -7.35
N LEU A 129 -21.90 -7.09 -6.65
CA LEU A 129 -22.75 -6.64 -5.55
C LEU A 129 -24.15 -6.26 -6.07
N ALA A 130 -24.23 -5.58 -7.21
CA ALA A 130 -25.50 -5.26 -7.86
C ALA A 130 -26.30 -6.53 -8.22
N ALA A 131 -25.65 -7.51 -8.86
CA ALA A 131 -26.29 -8.77 -9.23
C ALA A 131 -26.67 -9.65 -8.01
N ALA A 132 -25.94 -9.53 -6.89
CA ALA A 132 -26.22 -10.26 -5.67
C ALA A 132 -27.47 -9.74 -4.95
N VAL A 133 -27.74 -8.42 -4.97
CA VAL A 133 -28.90 -7.83 -4.28
C VAL A 133 -30.13 -7.64 -5.16
N GLU A 134 -30.08 -8.09 -6.42
CA GLU A 134 -31.26 -8.08 -7.28
C GLU A 134 -32.38 -8.94 -6.68
N GLY A 135 -33.58 -8.37 -6.59
CA GLY A 135 -34.74 -9.01 -5.97
C GLY A 135 -34.69 -9.09 -4.43
N ALA A 136 -33.62 -8.61 -3.78
CA ALA A 136 -33.53 -8.55 -2.33
C ALA A 136 -34.49 -7.49 -1.75
N PRO A 137 -34.86 -7.56 -0.45
CA PRO A 137 -35.63 -6.52 0.21
C PRO A 137 -35.01 -5.12 0.04
N LYS A 138 -35.86 -4.08 -0.04
CA LYS A 138 -35.42 -2.69 -0.25
C LYS A 138 -34.31 -2.22 0.71
N PRO A 139 -34.32 -2.54 2.03
CA PRO A 139 -33.24 -2.14 2.92
C PRO A 139 -31.86 -2.69 2.52
N LEU A 140 -31.80 -3.94 2.05
CA LEU A 140 -30.58 -4.57 1.57
C LEU A 140 -30.08 -3.94 0.27
N GLN A 141 -30.99 -3.67 -0.67
CA GLN A 141 -30.63 -2.96 -1.91
C GLN A 141 -30.09 -1.56 -1.61
N GLN A 142 -30.67 -0.84 -0.64
CA GLN A 142 -30.18 0.46 -0.21
C GLN A 142 -28.81 0.39 0.47
N ALA A 143 -28.57 -0.63 1.31
CA ALA A 143 -27.27 -0.87 1.93
C ALA A 143 -26.19 -1.14 0.87
N ALA A 144 -26.48 -2.02 -0.09
CA ALA A 144 -25.57 -2.30 -1.19
C ALA A 144 -25.28 -1.05 -2.04
N ARG A 145 -26.29 -0.24 -2.38
CA ARG A 145 -26.08 1.03 -3.11
C ARG A 145 -25.17 2.01 -2.37
N ARG A 146 -25.20 2.04 -1.03
CA ARG A 146 -24.28 2.87 -0.22
C ARG A 146 -22.85 2.33 -0.22
N ILE A 147 -22.69 1.01 -0.24
CA ILE A 147 -21.38 0.33 -0.16
C ILE A 147 -20.70 0.23 -1.54
N MET A 148 -21.46 0.18 -2.65
CA MET A 148 -20.90 0.08 -4.00
C MET A 148 -19.75 1.08 -4.30
N PRO A 149 -19.83 2.37 -3.91
CA PRO A 149 -18.75 3.33 -4.13
C PRO A 149 -17.48 3.04 -3.32
N SER A 150 -17.54 2.21 -2.28
CA SER A 150 -16.36 1.82 -1.49
C SER A 150 -15.47 0.81 -2.20
N PHE A 151 -15.90 0.22 -3.32
CA PHE A 151 -15.05 -0.56 -4.23
C PHE A 151 -14.52 0.38 -5.32
N LEU A 152 -13.41 1.04 -5.04
CA LEU A 152 -12.79 2.01 -5.92
C LEU A 152 -12.08 1.33 -7.10
N SER A 153 -12.09 2.00 -8.23
CA SER A 153 -11.42 1.54 -9.45
C SER A 153 -10.54 2.63 -10.05
N ASP A 154 -9.63 3.25 -9.30
CA ASP A 154 -8.77 4.34 -9.79
C ASP A 154 -7.30 3.97 -10.03
N ASN A 155 -6.73 3.07 -9.24
CA ASN A 155 -5.36 2.58 -9.44
C ASN A 155 -5.31 1.34 -10.35
N THR A 156 -4.14 0.69 -10.47
CA THR A 156 -4.05 -0.57 -11.22
C THR A 156 -4.81 -1.70 -10.53
N SER A 157 -4.70 -1.78 -9.20
CA SER A 157 -5.36 -2.80 -8.40
C SER A 157 -6.65 -2.26 -7.77
N PRO A 158 -7.58 -3.12 -7.32
CA PRO A 158 -8.74 -2.68 -6.57
C PRO A 158 -8.32 -2.03 -5.26
N GLU A 159 -8.98 -0.92 -4.96
CA GLU A 159 -8.87 -0.25 -3.68
C GLU A 159 -10.22 -0.30 -2.98
N THR A 160 -10.20 -0.55 -1.67
CA THR A 160 -11.42 -0.60 -0.86
C THR A 160 -11.33 0.35 0.31
N THR A 161 -12.38 1.12 0.55
CA THR A 161 -12.50 2.02 1.70
C THR A 161 -13.47 1.46 2.72
N SER A 162 -13.33 1.86 3.99
CA SER A 162 -14.29 1.49 5.03
C SER A 162 -15.73 1.81 4.61
N PHE A 163 -16.65 0.88 4.85
CA PHE A 163 -18.05 1.01 4.43
C PHE A 163 -18.81 2.09 5.21
N HIS A 164 -18.29 2.49 6.36
CA HIS A 164 -18.77 3.58 7.18
C HIS A 164 -17.64 4.12 8.06
N VAL A 165 -17.83 5.32 8.59
CA VAL A 165 -16.94 5.87 9.61
C VAL A 165 -17.13 5.08 10.90
N ILE A 166 -16.05 4.49 11.40
CA ILE A 166 -16.05 3.68 12.61
C ILE A 166 -16.02 4.61 13.82
N THR A 167 -16.97 4.39 14.73
CA THR A 167 -16.95 4.93 16.08
C THR A 167 -16.82 3.75 17.03
N PRO A 168 -15.78 3.67 17.87
CA PRO A 168 -15.64 2.58 18.81
C PRO A 168 -16.84 2.54 19.77
N SER A 169 -17.42 1.35 19.95
CA SER A 169 -18.47 1.12 20.95
C SER A 169 -17.87 0.92 22.34
N SER A 170 -18.64 1.16 23.40
CA SER A 170 -18.25 0.85 24.77
C SER A 170 -17.72 -0.59 24.88
N GLY A 171 -16.46 -0.76 25.31
CA GLY A 171 -15.82 -2.05 25.52
C GLY A 171 -14.97 -2.61 24.37
N SER A 172 -14.80 -1.89 23.25
CA SER A 172 -13.85 -2.26 22.18
C SER A 172 -12.93 -1.10 21.84
N THR A 173 -11.68 -1.41 21.47
CA THR A 173 -10.70 -0.39 21.09
C THR A 173 -10.99 0.17 19.70
N THR A 174 -10.39 1.32 19.36
CA THR A 174 -10.52 1.89 18.01
C THR A 174 -9.93 0.94 16.97
N GLY A 175 -8.77 0.36 17.27
CA GLY A 175 -8.11 -0.60 16.41
C GLY A 175 -8.92 -1.87 16.20
N GLU A 176 -9.51 -2.45 17.24
CA GLU A 176 -10.35 -3.64 17.12
C GLU A 176 -11.58 -3.39 16.24
N ALA A 177 -12.30 -2.30 16.46
CA ALA A 177 -13.48 -1.97 15.68
C ALA A 177 -13.13 -1.78 14.19
N LEU A 178 -12.01 -1.11 13.92
CA LEU A 178 -11.49 -0.90 12.57
C LEU A 178 -11.01 -2.19 11.90
N ALA A 179 -10.30 -3.04 12.63
CA ALA A 179 -9.84 -4.33 12.14
C ALA A 179 -11.00 -5.27 11.82
N LYS A 180 -12.05 -5.29 12.66
CA LYS A 180 -13.26 -6.09 12.43
C LYS A 180 -14.04 -5.62 11.20
N GLU A 181 -14.16 -4.31 10.98
CA GLU A 181 -14.72 -3.76 9.73
C GLU A 181 -13.89 -4.18 8.52
N GLY A 182 -12.57 -4.00 8.57
CA GLY A 182 -11.66 -4.41 7.50
C GLY A 182 -11.75 -5.90 7.17
N ALA A 183 -11.84 -6.76 8.18
CA ALA A 183 -11.99 -8.20 8.00
C ALA A 183 -13.33 -8.59 7.36
N ARG A 184 -14.45 -7.98 7.79
CA ARG A 184 -15.76 -8.22 7.16
C ARG A 184 -15.86 -7.67 5.75
N ARG A 185 -15.27 -6.50 5.48
CA ARG A 185 -15.13 -5.95 4.12
C ARG A 185 -14.30 -6.87 3.22
N TYR A 186 -13.22 -7.45 3.75
CA TYR A 186 -12.45 -8.45 3.04
C TYR A 186 -13.28 -9.72 2.77
N LEU A 187 -14.04 -10.23 3.74
CA LEU A 187 -14.97 -11.34 3.52
C LEU A 187 -15.99 -11.02 2.42
N LEU A 188 -16.65 -9.86 2.47
CA LEU A 188 -17.60 -9.46 1.44
C LEU A 188 -16.92 -9.44 0.07
N THR A 189 -15.70 -8.92 -0.03
CA THR A 189 -14.90 -8.94 -1.26
C THR A 189 -14.70 -10.37 -1.76
N GLN A 190 -14.32 -11.31 -0.90
CA GLN A 190 -14.13 -12.72 -1.28
C GLN A 190 -15.43 -13.40 -1.75
N LEU A 191 -16.55 -13.13 -1.06
CA LEU A 191 -17.86 -13.65 -1.46
C LEU A 191 -18.29 -13.09 -2.83
N LEU A 192 -18.07 -11.80 -3.08
CA LEU A 192 -18.38 -11.16 -4.35
C LEU A 192 -17.54 -11.72 -5.50
N VAL A 193 -16.24 -11.96 -5.28
CA VAL A 193 -15.36 -12.60 -6.28
C VAL A 193 -15.85 -14.00 -6.61
N GLU A 194 -16.15 -14.81 -5.60
CA GLU A 194 -16.59 -16.18 -5.81
C GLU A 194 -17.98 -16.24 -6.46
N PHE A 195 -18.83 -15.26 -6.17
CA PHE A 195 -20.12 -15.06 -6.83
C PHE A 195 -19.92 -14.66 -8.29
N ALA A 196 -19.03 -13.71 -8.59
CA ALA A 196 -18.70 -13.29 -9.96
C ALA A 196 -18.21 -14.46 -10.80
N ASN A 197 -17.28 -15.24 -10.25
CA ASN A 197 -16.66 -16.41 -10.88
C ASN A 197 -17.72 -17.39 -11.44
N ARG A 198 -18.84 -17.56 -10.74
CA ARG A 198 -19.95 -18.42 -11.18
C ARG A 198 -21.04 -17.67 -11.93
N ARG A 199 -21.57 -16.60 -11.35
CA ARG A 199 -22.75 -15.88 -11.87
C ARG A 199 -22.52 -15.30 -13.26
N PHE A 200 -21.31 -14.82 -13.53
CA PHE A 200 -20.94 -14.26 -14.83
C PHE A 200 -20.29 -15.29 -15.76
N GLY A 201 -20.26 -16.58 -15.37
CA GLY A 201 -19.72 -17.66 -16.21
C GLY A 201 -18.21 -17.62 -16.40
N LEU A 202 -17.46 -16.94 -15.52
CA LEU A 202 -16.00 -16.83 -15.67
C LEU A 202 -15.35 -18.21 -15.61
N LEU A 203 -15.72 -19.06 -14.64
CA LEU A 203 -15.19 -20.42 -14.53
C LEU A 203 -15.49 -21.26 -15.77
N GLU A 204 -16.70 -21.14 -16.32
CA GLU A 204 -17.13 -21.82 -17.55
C GLU A 204 -16.30 -21.35 -18.76
N SER A 205 -15.96 -20.06 -18.80
CA SER A 205 -15.10 -19.47 -19.84
C SER A 205 -13.60 -19.76 -19.68
N GLY A 206 -13.19 -20.43 -18.59
CA GLY A 206 -11.79 -20.72 -18.28
C GLY A 206 -11.04 -19.60 -17.57
N GLN A 207 -11.76 -18.66 -16.95
CA GLN A 207 -11.22 -17.57 -16.13
C GLN A 207 -11.62 -17.76 -14.66
N ARG A 208 -10.68 -17.55 -13.74
CA ARG A 208 -10.98 -17.50 -12.30
C ARG A 208 -10.32 -16.30 -11.67
N VAL A 209 -11.13 -15.37 -11.18
CA VAL A 209 -10.64 -14.21 -10.44
C VAL A 209 -10.25 -14.63 -9.03
N VAL A 210 -9.11 -14.12 -8.59
CA VAL A 210 -8.69 -14.14 -7.19
C VAL A 210 -8.28 -12.72 -6.76
N VAL A 211 -8.69 -12.35 -5.55
CA VAL A 211 -8.33 -11.09 -4.89
C VAL A 211 -7.67 -11.43 -3.56
N TYR A 212 -6.58 -10.76 -3.22
CA TYR A 212 -5.80 -11.01 -2.02
C TYR A 212 -5.08 -9.74 -1.58
N GLN A 213 -4.46 -9.74 -0.39
CA GLN A 213 -3.59 -8.65 0.02
C GLN A 213 -2.15 -9.00 -0.35
N SER A 214 -1.45 -8.08 -1.02
CA SER A 214 -0.01 -8.17 -1.31
C SER A 214 0.56 -6.76 -1.20
N PRO A 215 1.74 -6.55 -0.60
CA PRO A 215 2.27 -5.21 -0.35
C PRO A 215 3.00 -4.61 -1.55
N LEU A 216 3.22 -5.37 -2.63
CA LEU A 216 4.09 -5.01 -3.74
C LEU A 216 3.50 -5.49 -5.06
N ALA A 217 3.91 -4.86 -6.16
CA ALA A 217 3.66 -5.39 -7.50
C ALA A 217 4.29 -6.78 -7.65
N ALA A 218 3.51 -7.73 -8.16
CA ALA A 218 3.96 -9.10 -8.34
C ALA A 218 5.22 -9.20 -9.23
N PRO A 219 6.12 -10.16 -8.99
CA PRO A 219 7.35 -10.32 -9.78
C PRO A 219 7.11 -10.43 -11.29
N ARG A 220 6.05 -11.13 -11.70
CA ARG A 220 5.65 -11.27 -13.10
C ARG A 220 5.19 -9.96 -13.72
N GLN A 221 4.44 -9.13 -13.00
CA GLN A 221 4.05 -7.80 -13.46
C GLN A 221 5.27 -6.86 -13.58
N ARG A 222 6.21 -6.93 -12.63
CA ARG A 222 7.52 -6.23 -12.73
C ARG A 222 8.32 -6.69 -13.95
N TRP A 223 8.29 -7.98 -14.26
CA TRP A 223 8.93 -8.49 -15.47
C TRP A 223 8.26 -7.95 -16.73
N LEU A 224 6.93 -8.05 -16.84
CA LEU A 224 6.20 -7.51 -17.98
C LEU A 224 6.45 -6.02 -18.18
N ASN A 225 6.47 -5.22 -17.11
CA ASN A 225 6.75 -3.79 -17.17
C ASN A 225 8.09 -3.47 -17.89
N ARG A 226 9.13 -4.31 -17.71
CA ARG A 226 10.42 -4.14 -18.40
C ARG A 226 10.37 -4.47 -19.90
N CYS A 227 9.34 -5.21 -20.33
CA CYS A 227 9.14 -5.61 -21.73
C CYS A 227 8.25 -4.63 -22.50
N LEU A 228 7.53 -3.73 -21.82
CA LEU A 228 6.56 -2.83 -22.43
C LEU A 228 7.04 -1.38 -22.42
N SER A 229 6.50 -0.57 -23.33
CA SER A 229 6.62 0.89 -23.21
C SER A 229 5.73 1.41 -22.07
N ASP A 230 6.06 2.57 -21.51
CA ASP A 230 5.30 3.20 -20.43
C ASP A 230 3.85 3.51 -20.81
N ALA A 231 3.63 4.00 -22.04
CA ALA A 231 2.28 4.26 -22.55
C ALA A 231 1.46 2.96 -22.68
N PHE A 232 2.07 1.90 -23.21
CA PHE A 232 1.35 0.63 -23.40
C PHE A 232 1.11 -0.10 -22.06
N TYR A 233 2.05 -0.01 -21.11
CA TYR A 233 1.83 -0.51 -19.75
C TYR A 233 0.61 0.17 -19.10
N ARG A 234 0.48 1.49 -19.20
CA ARG A 234 -0.72 2.20 -18.74
C ARG A 234 -1.97 1.76 -19.47
N GLU A 235 -1.92 1.57 -20.79
CA GLU A 235 -3.07 1.09 -21.55
C GLU A 235 -3.61 -0.25 -21.02
N GLN A 236 -2.70 -1.15 -20.64
CA GLN A 236 -3.05 -2.47 -20.11
C GLN A 236 -3.57 -2.43 -18.65
N PHE A 237 -2.94 -1.63 -17.80
CA PHE A 237 -3.13 -1.74 -16.34
C PHE A 237 -3.87 -0.55 -15.69
N LEU A 238 -3.88 0.63 -16.31
CA LEU A 238 -4.54 1.80 -15.72
C LEU A 238 -6.06 1.57 -15.67
N SER A 239 -6.63 1.66 -14.48
CA SER A 239 -8.06 1.46 -14.30
C SER A 239 -8.88 2.62 -14.92
N PRO A 240 -10.04 2.33 -15.51
CA PRO A 240 -10.91 3.31 -16.15
C PRO A 240 -11.67 4.26 -15.20
N CYS A 241 -11.55 4.12 -13.89
CA CYS A 241 -12.23 5.00 -12.91
C CYS A 241 -13.77 4.98 -13.03
N LEU A 242 -14.36 3.78 -13.22
CA LEU A 242 -15.83 3.57 -13.32
C LEU A 242 -16.55 3.50 -11.97
N SER A 243 -15.82 3.34 -10.86
CA SER A 243 -16.39 3.26 -9.52
C SER A 243 -15.66 4.20 -8.56
N GLY A 244 -16.45 4.86 -7.70
CA GLY A 244 -15.95 5.77 -6.65
C GLY A 244 -15.97 7.26 -7.01
N TRP A 245 -16.24 7.61 -8.27
CA TRP A 245 -16.04 8.98 -8.78
C TRP A 245 -17.28 9.51 -9.50
N LYS A 246 -17.54 10.81 -9.34
CA LYS A 246 -18.59 11.52 -10.10
C LYS A 246 -18.16 11.78 -11.55
N ASP A 247 -16.88 12.12 -11.73
CA ASP A 247 -16.23 12.30 -13.04
C ASP A 247 -15.10 11.28 -13.18
N GLY A 248 -15.43 10.13 -13.76
CA GLY A 248 -14.47 9.04 -13.93
C GLY A 248 -13.44 9.31 -15.03
N GLU A 249 -13.77 10.05 -16.08
CA GLU A 249 -12.79 10.40 -17.13
C GLU A 249 -11.76 11.38 -16.58
N GLY A 250 -12.19 12.44 -15.88
CA GLY A 250 -11.28 13.38 -15.23
C GLY A 250 -10.39 12.72 -14.16
N LYS A 251 -10.91 11.75 -13.40
CA LYS A 251 -10.09 10.96 -12.46
C LYS A 251 -9.09 10.06 -13.20
N ARG A 252 -9.48 9.43 -14.31
CA ARG A 252 -8.57 8.62 -15.13
C ARG A 252 -7.41 9.47 -15.67
N ASP A 253 -7.69 10.68 -16.13
CA ASP A 253 -6.66 11.62 -16.61
C ASP A 253 -5.69 12.01 -15.49
N TYR A 254 -6.20 12.24 -14.28
CA TYR A 254 -5.37 12.46 -13.09
C TYR A 254 -4.48 11.25 -12.77
N MET A 255 -5.00 10.03 -12.90
CA MET A 255 -4.22 8.82 -12.64
C MET A 255 -3.17 8.57 -13.72
N GLU A 256 -3.48 8.85 -14.98
CA GLU A 256 -2.50 8.85 -16.05
C GLU A 256 -1.35 9.84 -15.76
N LEU A 257 -1.67 11.05 -15.32
CA LEU A 257 -0.66 12.02 -14.89
C LEU A 257 0.23 11.46 -13.78
N CYS A 258 -0.36 10.86 -12.74
CA CYS A 258 0.39 10.25 -11.64
C CYS A 258 1.41 9.22 -12.14
N HIS A 259 0.99 8.31 -13.03
CA HIS A 259 1.89 7.31 -13.62
C HIS A 259 3.00 7.98 -14.45
N GLN A 260 2.67 8.95 -15.29
CA GLN A 260 3.66 9.64 -16.13
C GLN A 260 4.73 10.37 -15.28
N VAL A 261 4.31 11.04 -14.20
CA VAL A 261 5.22 11.77 -13.31
C VAL A 261 6.15 10.80 -12.59
N LEU A 262 5.63 9.69 -12.05
CA LEU A 262 6.46 8.70 -11.35
C LEU A 262 7.39 7.91 -12.28
N SER A 263 7.00 7.66 -13.52
CA SER A 263 7.88 7.08 -14.54
C SER A 263 9.01 8.05 -14.92
N ARG A 264 8.68 9.34 -15.15
CA ARG A 264 9.69 10.37 -15.50
C ARG A 264 10.63 10.69 -14.34
N SER A 265 10.12 10.71 -13.10
CA SER A 265 10.92 11.03 -11.92
C SER A 265 12.03 10.01 -11.68
N GLN A 266 11.89 8.76 -12.17
CA GLN A 266 12.97 7.76 -12.12
C GLN A 266 14.20 8.17 -12.94
N LEU A 267 14.02 8.87 -14.07
CA LEU A 267 15.16 9.40 -14.83
C LEU A 267 15.86 10.52 -14.05
N GLN A 268 15.10 11.34 -13.34
CA GLN A 268 15.66 12.41 -12.48
C GLN A 268 16.40 11.85 -11.26
N LEU A 269 16.12 10.61 -10.83
CA LEU A 269 16.90 9.96 -9.77
C LEU A 269 18.38 9.82 -10.15
N LEU A 270 18.69 9.56 -11.43
CA LEU A 270 20.08 9.37 -11.88
C LEU A 270 20.93 10.62 -11.66
N ALA A 271 20.36 11.80 -11.92
CA ALA A 271 21.02 13.08 -11.65
C ALA A 271 21.34 13.23 -10.16
N LYS A 272 20.36 12.96 -9.29
CA LYS A 272 20.55 13.02 -7.82
C LYS A 272 21.55 11.99 -7.31
N LEU A 273 21.56 10.77 -7.86
CA LEU A 273 22.53 9.74 -7.50
C LEU A 273 23.96 10.13 -7.89
N ARG A 274 24.12 10.79 -9.04
CA ARG A 274 25.41 11.33 -9.48
C ARG A 274 25.86 12.49 -8.59
N GLU A 275 24.99 13.44 -8.26
CA GLU A 275 25.26 14.53 -7.31
C GLU A 275 25.64 14.01 -5.92
N ALA A 276 24.97 12.95 -5.47
CA ALA A 276 25.30 12.24 -4.24
C ALA A 276 26.60 11.41 -4.34
N GLY A 277 27.27 11.35 -5.50
CA GLY A 277 28.48 10.54 -5.70
C GLY A 277 28.27 9.04 -5.50
N LEU A 278 27.04 8.56 -5.67
CA LEU A 278 26.67 7.15 -5.55
C LEU A 278 26.86 6.38 -6.85
N VAL A 279 26.78 7.10 -7.96
CA VAL A 279 27.11 6.65 -9.31
C VAL A 279 28.37 7.42 -9.73
N PRO A 280 29.57 6.83 -9.55
CA PRO A 280 30.83 7.55 -9.76
C PRO A 280 31.25 7.63 -11.25
N ASN A 281 30.68 6.78 -12.11
CA ASN A 281 31.02 6.67 -13.53
C ASN A 281 29.74 6.78 -14.36
N ASP A 282 29.86 7.10 -15.66
CA ASP A 282 28.71 7.15 -16.58
C ASP A 282 28.14 5.76 -16.95
N LEU A 283 28.67 4.68 -16.35
CA LEU A 283 28.11 3.34 -16.47
C LEU A 283 26.96 3.16 -15.47
N VAL A 284 25.74 3.26 -15.97
CA VAL A 284 24.49 3.05 -15.22
C VAL A 284 23.62 2.02 -15.91
N VAL A 285 22.88 1.25 -15.14
CA VAL A 285 21.78 0.45 -15.66
C VAL A 285 20.58 1.36 -15.81
N LEU A 286 20.27 1.76 -17.04
CA LEU A 286 19.11 2.62 -17.28
C LEU A 286 17.84 2.01 -16.67
N PRO A 287 17.09 2.78 -15.86
CA PRO A 287 15.85 2.30 -15.30
C PRO A 287 14.83 2.04 -16.42
N SER A 288 13.84 1.21 -16.11
CA SER A 288 12.70 1.02 -17.01
C SER A 288 12.05 2.39 -17.26
N PRO A 289 11.62 2.70 -18.50
CA PRO A 289 10.88 3.94 -18.76
C PRO A 289 9.50 3.94 -18.08
N SER A 290 9.08 2.83 -17.48
CA SER A 290 7.80 2.66 -16.80
C SER A 290 7.98 2.19 -15.36
N ASN A 291 7.02 2.54 -14.51
CA ASN A 291 7.03 2.21 -13.08
C ASN A 291 5.76 1.45 -12.65
N VAL A 292 5.94 0.49 -11.75
CA VAL A 292 4.88 -0.33 -11.15
C VAL A 292 4.46 0.13 -9.75
N SER A 293 5.03 1.22 -9.22
CA SER A 293 4.83 1.64 -7.83
C SER A 293 3.37 1.96 -7.50
N LEU A 294 2.57 2.41 -8.48
CA LEU A 294 1.13 2.63 -8.32
C LEU A 294 0.28 1.36 -8.45
N ALA A 295 0.90 0.17 -8.45
CA ALA A 295 0.17 -1.08 -8.42
C ALA A 295 -0.27 -1.49 -7.02
N ASN A 296 0.42 -1.01 -5.98
CA ASN A 296 0.00 -1.20 -4.59
C ASN A 296 0.63 -0.15 -3.65
N ASN A 297 -0.22 0.56 -2.91
CA ASN A 297 0.12 1.60 -1.96
C ASN A 297 -0.11 1.17 -0.49
N GLY A 298 -0.32 -0.12 -0.23
CA GLY A 298 -0.50 -0.68 1.10
C GLY A 298 -1.84 -0.32 1.74
N VAL A 299 -1.81 -0.07 3.05
CA VAL A 299 -3.00 0.25 3.86
C VAL A 299 -2.85 1.63 4.48
N HIS A 300 -3.86 2.47 4.31
CA HIS A 300 -3.92 3.77 4.96
C HIS A 300 -4.91 3.70 6.10
N ILE A 301 -4.49 4.19 7.27
CA ILE A 301 -5.33 4.26 8.47
C ILE A 301 -5.59 5.73 8.75
N THR A 302 -6.86 6.12 8.74
CA THR A 302 -7.29 7.50 8.97
C THR A 302 -8.00 7.58 10.31
N LEU A 303 -7.58 8.54 11.13
CA LEU A 303 -8.17 8.84 12.43
C LEU A 303 -8.69 10.28 12.45
N GLY A 304 -9.97 10.47 12.73
CA GLY A 304 -10.59 11.79 12.89
C GLY A 304 -10.78 12.16 14.36
N SER A 305 -10.97 13.46 14.63
CA SER A 305 -11.34 13.97 15.95
C SER A 305 -12.56 14.87 15.86
N ARG A 306 -13.64 14.45 16.52
CA ARG A 306 -14.88 15.25 16.63
C ARG A 306 -14.65 16.55 17.36
N ARG A 307 -13.89 16.52 18.46
CA ARG A 307 -13.63 17.71 19.27
C ARG A 307 -12.81 18.76 18.53
N LEU A 308 -11.78 18.34 17.79
CA LEU A 308 -11.01 19.28 16.98
C LEU A 308 -11.87 19.86 15.86
N GLN A 309 -12.74 19.04 15.26
CA GLN A 309 -13.70 19.53 14.26
C GLN A 309 -14.69 20.53 14.88
N GLU A 310 -15.31 20.23 16.02
CA GLU A 310 -16.22 21.13 16.75
C GLU A 310 -15.52 22.45 17.10
N LEU A 311 -14.26 22.40 17.56
CA LEU A 311 -13.48 23.60 17.83
C LEU A 311 -13.21 24.43 16.57
N ARG A 312 -12.99 23.77 15.42
CA ARG A 312 -12.79 24.46 14.14
C ARG A 312 -14.06 25.09 13.58
N GLU A 313 -15.21 24.47 13.84
CA GLU A 313 -16.52 24.94 13.38
C GLU A 313 -17.11 26.02 14.30
N ALA A 314 -16.77 26.01 15.60
CA ALA A 314 -17.29 26.94 16.60
C ALA A 314 -16.78 28.40 16.40
N PRO A 315 -17.67 29.38 16.17
CA PRO A 315 -17.28 30.78 16.11
C PRO A 315 -16.69 31.25 17.45
N GLY A 316 -15.50 31.87 17.41
CA GLY A 316 -14.86 32.43 18.61
C GLY A 316 -14.04 31.44 19.44
N SER A 317 -13.82 30.20 18.97
CA SER A 317 -12.93 29.23 19.65
C SER A 317 -11.45 29.66 19.68
N GLY A 318 -11.06 30.58 18.81
CA GLY A 318 -9.66 30.94 18.57
C GLY A 318 -8.88 29.89 17.78
N PHE A 319 -9.50 28.78 17.39
CA PHE A 319 -8.89 27.71 16.60
C PHE A 319 -9.35 27.84 15.14
N GLY A 320 -8.68 28.71 14.38
CA GLY A 320 -8.91 28.95 12.96
C GLY A 320 -8.07 28.04 12.05
N ALA A 321 -8.12 28.30 10.75
CA ALA A 321 -7.38 27.52 9.75
C ALA A 321 -5.85 27.66 9.88
N ASN A 322 -5.37 28.80 10.38
CA ASN A 322 -3.94 29.01 10.62
C ASN A 322 -3.48 28.19 11.84
N GLU A 323 -4.27 28.20 12.92
CA GLU A 323 -3.98 27.45 14.13
C GLU A 323 -4.07 25.94 13.88
N GLU A 324 -5.05 25.50 13.08
CA GLU A 324 -5.14 24.12 12.61
C GLU A 324 -3.86 23.70 11.87
N LYS A 325 -3.40 24.52 10.92
CA LYS A 325 -2.21 24.22 10.13
C LYS A 325 -0.94 24.17 10.96
N GLY A 326 -0.77 25.13 11.87
CA GLY A 326 0.35 25.16 12.82
C GLY A 326 0.36 23.91 13.71
N LEU A 327 -0.80 23.53 14.26
CA LEU A 327 -0.92 22.31 15.05
C LEU A 327 -0.63 21.05 14.22
N ALA A 328 -1.24 20.95 13.04
CA ALA A 328 -1.17 19.82 12.15
C ALA A 328 0.26 19.45 11.79
N ASP A 329 1.03 20.42 11.30
CA ASP A 329 2.39 20.20 10.84
C ASP A 329 3.33 19.85 12.01
N LEU A 330 3.14 20.48 13.17
CA LEU A 330 3.92 20.19 14.36
C LEU A 330 3.64 18.78 14.90
N VAL A 331 2.38 18.36 14.93
CA VAL A 331 1.98 16.99 15.32
C VAL A 331 2.65 15.98 14.39
N VAL A 332 2.61 16.21 13.07
CA VAL A 332 3.27 15.34 12.09
C VAL A 332 4.79 15.29 12.33
N LYS A 333 5.45 16.44 12.52
CA LYS A 333 6.89 16.51 12.83
C LYS A 333 7.27 15.71 14.08
N ILE A 334 6.48 15.81 15.16
CA ILE A 334 6.73 15.07 16.40
C ILE A 334 6.54 13.57 16.13
N ALA A 335 5.43 13.18 15.51
CA ALA A 335 5.08 11.79 15.26
C ALA A 335 6.09 11.09 14.31
N GLU A 336 6.67 11.80 13.33
CA GLU A 336 7.71 11.26 12.42
C GLU A 336 8.90 10.62 13.16
N HIS A 337 9.23 11.05 14.38
CA HIS A 337 10.30 10.44 15.19
C HIS A 337 9.98 9.01 15.66
N TYR A 338 8.69 8.68 15.77
CA TYR A 338 8.18 7.43 16.33
C TYR A 338 7.60 6.47 15.28
N LEU A 339 7.39 6.95 14.04
CA LEU A 339 6.97 6.11 12.92
C LEU A 339 7.83 4.85 12.69
N PRO A 340 9.15 4.82 12.98
CA PRO A 340 9.93 3.59 12.91
C PRO A 340 9.34 2.41 13.72
N LEU A 341 8.57 2.68 14.79
CA LEU A 341 7.91 1.63 15.57
C LEU A 341 6.79 0.90 14.81
N LEU A 342 6.20 1.53 13.78
CA LEU A 342 5.15 0.94 12.96
C LEU A 342 5.72 0.04 11.84
N VAL A 343 6.93 0.34 11.38
CA VAL A 343 7.54 -0.30 10.20
C VAL A 343 8.13 -1.65 10.54
N GLY A 344 7.67 -2.71 9.88
CA GLY A 344 8.11 -4.08 10.10
C GLY A 344 7.51 -4.74 11.34
N THR A 345 7.07 -3.96 12.34
CA THR A 345 6.54 -4.45 13.63
C THR A 345 5.15 -5.05 13.52
N PHE A 346 4.18 -4.29 13.00
CA PHE A 346 2.78 -4.71 12.87
C PHE A 346 2.37 -4.90 11.41
N SER A 347 2.99 -4.19 10.47
CA SER A 347 2.91 -4.50 9.04
C SER A 347 4.30 -4.66 8.46
N GLY A 348 4.41 -5.29 7.30
CA GLY A 348 5.69 -5.41 6.60
C GLY A 348 5.53 -5.77 5.12
N ALA A 349 6.64 -5.70 4.39
CA ALA A 349 6.72 -6.09 2.98
C ALA A 349 8.05 -6.78 2.72
N PRO A 350 8.24 -8.02 3.25
CA PRO A 350 9.51 -8.72 3.09
C PRO A 350 9.79 -8.98 1.62
N TYR A 351 10.97 -8.56 1.16
CA TYR A 351 11.37 -8.70 -0.25
C TYR A 351 12.84 -9.08 -0.36
N ARG A 352 13.15 -10.06 -1.23
CA ARG A 352 14.54 -10.43 -1.53
C ARG A 352 15.04 -9.61 -2.71
N LEU A 353 16.13 -8.88 -2.47
CA LEU A 353 16.95 -8.32 -3.54
C LEU A 353 18.10 -9.27 -3.81
N GLY A 354 18.27 -9.66 -5.07
CA GLY A 354 19.43 -10.42 -5.53
C GLY A 354 20.70 -9.58 -5.48
N PHE A 355 21.85 -10.21 -5.77
CA PHE A 355 23.07 -9.43 -5.97
C PHE A 355 22.91 -8.54 -7.21
N GLU A 356 22.39 -9.08 -8.30
CA GLU A 356 22.13 -8.42 -9.58
C GLU A 356 21.19 -7.21 -9.51
N ASP A 357 20.36 -7.13 -8.46
CA ASP A 357 19.43 -6.01 -8.25
C ASP A 357 20.08 -4.88 -7.41
N PHE A 358 21.28 -5.10 -6.87
CA PHE A 358 21.96 -4.20 -5.94
C PHE A 358 22.71 -3.03 -6.61
N HIS A 359 22.12 -2.53 -7.70
CA HIS A 359 22.50 -1.30 -8.39
C HIS A 359 21.85 -0.10 -7.69
N PRO A 360 22.58 0.99 -7.35
CA PRO A 360 21.99 2.12 -6.61
C PRO A 360 20.77 2.72 -7.31
N GLU A 361 20.76 2.79 -8.64
CA GLU A 361 19.67 3.28 -9.48
C GLU A 361 18.41 2.39 -9.51
N ARG A 362 18.49 1.17 -8.96
CA ARG A 362 17.35 0.27 -8.80
C ARG A 362 17.01 0.06 -7.32
N ALA A 363 18.00 -0.30 -6.52
CA ALA A 363 17.82 -0.69 -5.13
C ALA A 363 17.35 0.48 -4.24
N LEU A 364 17.79 1.71 -4.51
CA LEU A 364 17.40 2.86 -3.68
C LEU A 364 15.98 3.36 -3.95
N GLY A 365 15.28 2.84 -4.97
CA GLY A 365 13.91 3.23 -5.28
C GLY A 365 13.74 4.74 -5.31
N PHE A 366 12.78 5.27 -4.54
CA PHE A 366 12.50 6.70 -4.47
C PHE A 366 13.33 7.49 -3.46
N LEU A 367 14.19 6.84 -2.66
CA LEU A 367 14.96 7.50 -1.61
C LEU A 367 15.75 8.75 -2.05
N PRO A 368 16.30 8.84 -3.28
CA PRO A 368 16.98 10.07 -3.73
C PRO A 368 16.06 11.30 -3.82
N HIS A 369 14.74 11.12 -3.91
CA HIS A 369 13.76 12.20 -3.84
C HIS A 369 13.26 12.49 -2.42
N GLU A 370 13.59 11.64 -1.45
CA GLU A 370 13.05 11.65 -0.09
C GLU A 370 14.11 11.98 0.97
N LEU A 371 15.39 11.89 0.62
CA LEU A 371 16.51 12.14 1.51
C LEU A 371 17.54 13.08 0.89
N ASP A 372 18.14 13.89 1.76
CA ASP A 372 19.32 14.66 1.43
C ASP A 372 20.49 13.74 1.03
N PHE A 373 21.36 14.22 0.13
CA PHE A 373 22.49 13.46 -0.41
C PHE A 373 23.43 12.93 0.68
N THR A 374 23.52 13.60 1.83
CA THR A 374 24.36 13.15 2.94
C THR A 374 23.78 11.91 3.60
N HIS A 375 22.50 11.92 3.97
CA HIS A 375 21.84 10.78 4.60
C HIS A 375 21.64 9.63 3.61
N LEU A 376 21.34 9.91 2.35
CA LEU A 376 21.24 8.91 1.28
C LEU A 376 22.56 8.11 1.15
N ARG A 377 23.71 8.80 1.09
CA ARG A 377 25.03 8.15 1.06
C ARG A 377 25.30 7.29 2.28
N MET A 378 24.94 7.80 3.46
CA MET A 378 25.14 7.10 4.73
C MET A 378 24.31 5.81 4.77
N ILE A 379 23.02 5.88 4.42
CA ILE A 379 22.12 4.73 4.35
C ILE A 379 22.63 3.71 3.33
N TRP A 380 22.89 4.14 2.09
CA TRP A 380 23.36 3.23 1.03
C TRP A 380 24.61 2.47 1.45
N ARG A 381 25.57 3.16 2.06
CA ARG A 381 26.78 2.54 2.58
C ARG A 381 26.50 1.48 3.63
N ARG A 382 25.62 1.77 4.60
CA ARG A 382 25.27 0.81 5.65
C ARG A 382 24.50 -0.37 5.09
N TRP A 383 23.66 -0.14 4.11
CA TRP A 383 22.92 -1.18 3.43
C TRP A 383 23.83 -2.13 2.66
N ARG A 384 24.81 -1.62 1.91
CA ARG A 384 25.85 -2.44 1.25
C ARG A 384 26.65 -3.31 2.22
N VAL A 385 26.81 -2.87 3.48
CA VAL A 385 27.51 -3.63 4.51
C VAL A 385 26.62 -4.72 5.13
N LYS A 386 25.31 -4.45 5.22
CA LYS A 386 24.27 -5.40 5.66
C LYS A 386 24.08 -6.52 4.64
N ALA A 387 24.01 -6.16 3.36
CA ALA A 387 23.87 -7.12 2.26
C ALA A 387 25.01 -8.14 2.27
N ARG A 388 24.69 -9.40 1.96
CA ARG A 388 25.65 -10.52 1.86
C ARG A 388 26.39 -10.48 0.52
N ASN A 389 26.98 -9.33 0.20
CA ASN A 389 27.66 -9.02 -1.06
C ASN A 389 29.13 -8.69 -0.80
N ARG A 390 29.86 -9.56 -0.08
CA ARG A 390 31.27 -9.33 0.26
C ARG A 390 32.19 -10.23 -0.56
N LEU A 391 33.18 -9.62 -1.18
CA LEU A 391 34.29 -10.28 -1.85
C LEU A 391 35.60 -9.80 -1.22
N PHE A 392 36.45 -10.72 -0.75
CA PHE A 392 37.71 -10.40 -0.06
C PHE A 392 37.56 -9.34 1.06
N GLY A 393 36.48 -9.44 1.84
CA GLY A 393 36.20 -8.51 2.95
C GLY A 393 35.65 -7.14 2.56
N LYS A 394 35.49 -6.85 1.25
CA LYS A 394 34.94 -5.59 0.74
C LYS A 394 33.53 -5.80 0.18
N SER A 395 32.61 -4.87 0.47
CA SER A 395 31.27 -4.90 -0.13
C SER A 395 31.34 -4.52 -1.60
N VAL A 396 30.85 -5.40 -2.48
CA VAL A 396 30.84 -5.23 -3.94
C VAL A 396 29.42 -4.91 -4.40
N THR A 397 29.31 -4.07 -5.43
CA THR A 397 28.08 -3.82 -6.18
C THR A 397 28.23 -4.45 -7.57
N PRO A 398 27.12 -4.74 -8.26
CA PRO A 398 27.21 -5.36 -9.58
C PRO A 398 27.77 -4.38 -10.61
N PHE A 399 28.20 -4.90 -11.75
CA PHE A 399 28.91 -4.16 -12.79
C PHE A 399 27.99 -3.64 -13.90
N GLY A 400 26.80 -4.23 -14.07
CA GLY A 400 25.76 -3.73 -14.98
C GLY A 400 25.18 -4.83 -15.88
N PRO A 401 25.99 -5.51 -16.71
CA PRO A 401 25.48 -6.57 -17.58
C PRO A 401 24.93 -7.75 -16.77
N ALA A 402 23.61 -7.97 -16.87
CA ALA A 402 22.88 -8.92 -16.02
C ALA A 402 23.39 -10.37 -16.09
N PHE A 403 23.99 -10.80 -17.21
CA PHE A 403 24.57 -12.14 -17.31
C PHE A 403 25.91 -12.26 -16.53
N LEU A 404 26.74 -11.21 -16.55
CA LEU A 404 27.98 -11.15 -15.78
C LEU A 404 27.67 -11.08 -14.29
N ASP A 405 26.73 -10.22 -13.90
CA ASP A 405 26.36 -10.04 -12.49
C ASP A 405 25.78 -11.33 -11.91
N ARG A 406 24.94 -12.05 -12.67
CA ARG A 406 24.45 -13.38 -12.27
C ARG A 406 25.58 -14.41 -12.14
N GLY A 407 26.55 -14.40 -13.07
CA GLY A 407 27.72 -15.28 -13.02
C GLY A 407 28.58 -15.02 -11.79
N LEU A 408 28.91 -13.76 -11.54
CA LEU A 408 29.69 -13.31 -10.38
C LEU A 408 28.99 -13.63 -9.06
N GLY A 409 27.68 -13.37 -8.99
CA GLY A 409 26.87 -13.66 -7.82
C GLY A 409 26.90 -15.14 -7.45
N ARG A 410 26.76 -16.03 -8.45
CA ARG A 410 26.84 -17.48 -8.26
C ARG A 410 28.25 -17.93 -7.87
N PHE A 411 29.28 -17.47 -8.57
CA PHE A 411 30.65 -17.91 -8.34
C PHE A 411 31.19 -17.50 -6.97
N PHE A 412 30.88 -16.28 -6.53
CA PHE A 412 31.36 -15.73 -5.25
C PHE A 412 30.34 -15.86 -4.10
N GLY A 413 29.20 -16.50 -4.33
CA GLY A 413 28.15 -16.67 -3.31
C GLY A 413 27.56 -15.34 -2.80
N LEU A 414 27.47 -14.32 -3.67
CA LEU A 414 26.89 -13.03 -3.35
C LEU A 414 25.36 -13.16 -3.38
N LYS A 415 24.73 -12.97 -2.23
CA LYS A 415 23.33 -13.35 -2.03
C LYS A 415 22.35 -12.18 -2.14
N GLY A 416 22.82 -10.94 -2.04
CA GLY A 416 21.97 -9.77 -1.88
C GLY A 416 21.50 -9.58 -0.44
N ASP A 417 20.24 -9.20 -0.26
CA ASP A 417 19.64 -8.88 1.04
C ASP A 417 18.18 -9.33 1.14
N LEU A 418 17.66 -9.37 2.37
CA LEU A 418 16.23 -9.43 2.68
C LEU A 418 15.85 -8.09 3.31
N VAL A 419 14.96 -7.37 2.65
CA VAL A 419 14.44 -6.07 3.11
C VAL A 419 13.16 -6.32 3.91
N PRO A 420 13.06 -5.85 5.17
CA PRO A 420 11.87 -6.04 6.00
C PRO A 420 10.59 -5.41 5.42
N ASP A 421 10.70 -4.19 4.90
CA ASP A 421 9.59 -3.48 4.27
C ASP A 421 10.08 -2.73 3.03
N PHE A 422 10.01 -3.39 1.88
CA PHE A 422 10.47 -2.81 0.62
C PHE A 422 9.47 -1.84 -0.02
N ARG A 423 8.19 -1.88 0.39
CA ARG A 423 7.17 -0.99 -0.17
C ARG A 423 7.48 0.47 0.15
N LEU A 424 8.01 0.76 1.34
CA LEU A 424 8.46 2.11 1.73
C LEU A 424 9.69 2.62 0.96
N ILE A 425 10.28 1.79 0.09
CA ILE A 425 11.43 2.15 -0.76
C ILE A 425 11.00 2.22 -2.24
N ASP A 426 10.16 1.27 -2.64
CA ASP A 426 9.64 1.10 -4.01
C ASP A 426 8.46 2.04 -4.32
N TYR A 427 7.92 2.73 -3.31
CA TYR A 427 6.84 3.71 -3.40
C TYR A 427 7.25 5.04 -2.75
N PRO A 428 6.93 6.21 -3.33
CA PRO A 428 7.23 7.50 -2.70
C PRO A 428 6.31 7.76 -1.50
N VAL A 429 6.88 7.86 -0.30
CA VAL A 429 6.18 8.06 0.97
C VAL A 429 6.45 9.43 1.57
N ALA A 430 7.64 10.02 1.36
CA ALA A 430 8.04 11.25 2.05
C ALA A 430 8.94 12.16 1.19
N LEU A 431 8.34 12.91 0.26
CA LEU A 431 9.09 13.84 -0.60
C LEU A 431 9.81 14.90 0.24
N LEU A 432 11.08 15.14 -0.10
CA LEU A 432 11.94 16.06 0.62
C LEU A 432 11.58 17.52 0.32
N SER A 433 11.53 18.34 1.36
CA SER A 433 11.44 19.79 1.25
C SER A 433 12.56 20.43 0.42
N THR A 434 12.30 21.61 -0.16
CA THR A 434 13.34 22.47 -0.73
C THR A 434 13.83 23.49 0.30
N GLU A 435 14.96 24.15 0.03
CA GLU A 435 15.51 25.19 0.93
C GLU A 435 14.54 26.36 1.16
N LYS A 436 13.60 26.60 0.25
CA LYS A 436 12.63 27.71 0.33
C LYS A 436 11.22 27.28 0.71
N SER A 437 10.88 26.01 0.49
CA SER A 437 9.51 25.52 0.67
C SER A 437 9.50 24.27 1.54
N PRO A 438 9.46 24.44 2.87
CA PRO A 438 9.30 23.31 3.78
C PRO A 438 7.90 22.70 3.70
N ALA A 439 7.81 21.38 3.88
CA ALA A 439 6.56 20.65 3.86
C ALA A 439 5.70 20.86 5.12
N LEU A 440 6.32 21.22 6.25
CA LEU A 440 5.71 21.20 7.59
C LEU A 440 6.04 22.46 8.43
N ASP A 441 6.13 23.62 7.77
CA ASP A 441 6.46 24.90 8.43
C ASP A 441 5.33 25.49 9.30
N GLY A 442 4.13 24.91 9.29
CA GLY A 442 2.96 25.42 10.02
C GLY A 442 2.23 26.57 9.32
N ASN A 443 2.70 27.00 8.14
CA ASN A 443 2.06 28.04 7.35
C ASN A 443 1.12 27.44 6.32
N ARG A 444 -0.02 28.11 6.08
CA ARG A 444 -0.96 27.71 5.03
C ARG A 444 -0.31 27.72 3.65
N GLY A 445 -0.72 26.77 2.80
CA GLY A 445 -0.23 26.63 1.43
C GLY A 445 1.21 26.12 1.29
N ASN A 446 1.84 25.64 2.37
CA ASN A 446 3.21 25.12 2.32
C ASN A 446 3.38 23.93 1.37
N GLY A 447 2.42 23.00 1.37
CA GLY A 447 2.39 21.89 0.43
C GLY A 447 2.30 22.35 -1.02
N ASP A 448 1.55 23.40 -1.32
CA ASP A 448 1.45 23.94 -2.68
C ASP A 448 2.73 24.63 -3.14
N ARG A 449 3.40 25.38 -2.25
CA ARG A 449 4.72 25.95 -2.51
C ARG A 449 5.75 24.86 -2.82
N LEU A 450 5.81 23.82 -1.98
CA LEU A 450 6.73 22.70 -2.18
C LEU A 450 6.43 21.95 -3.49
N LYS A 451 5.17 21.64 -3.76
CA LYS A 451 4.78 21.00 -5.02
C LYS A 451 5.18 21.81 -6.25
N LYS A 452 5.06 23.13 -6.20
CA LYS A 452 5.49 24.02 -7.27
C LYS A 452 7.00 23.94 -7.48
N ASP A 453 7.79 24.08 -6.41
CA ASP A 453 9.25 23.98 -6.48
C ASP A 453 9.71 22.61 -7.01
N LEU A 454 9.11 21.52 -6.53
CA LEU A 454 9.42 20.17 -7.02
C LEU A 454 9.01 19.97 -8.49
N GLY A 455 7.97 20.67 -8.95
CA GLY A 455 7.59 20.72 -10.35
C GLY A 455 8.62 21.43 -11.22
N GLU A 456 9.15 22.56 -10.76
CA GLU A 456 10.23 23.30 -11.43
C GLU A 456 11.53 22.48 -11.51
N LEU A 457 11.79 21.61 -10.52
CA LEU A 457 12.89 20.65 -10.52
C LEU A 457 12.62 19.39 -11.36
N GLY A 458 11.44 19.24 -11.95
CA GLY A 458 11.05 18.07 -12.74
C GLY A 458 10.87 16.78 -11.93
N VAL A 459 10.76 16.88 -10.60
CA VAL A 459 10.61 15.74 -9.68
C VAL A 459 9.13 15.37 -9.50
N PHE A 460 8.24 16.35 -9.55
CA PHE A 460 6.82 16.19 -9.22
C PHE A 460 5.89 17.02 -10.12
N ASP A 461 4.57 16.91 -9.94
CA ASP A 461 3.58 17.77 -10.60
C ASP A 461 2.66 18.41 -9.58
N SER A 462 2.36 19.70 -9.72
CA SER A 462 1.60 20.48 -8.74
C SER A 462 0.15 20.06 -8.59
N ARG A 463 -0.40 19.37 -9.60
CA ARG A 463 -1.75 18.80 -9.57
C ARG A 463 -1.85 17.56 -8.70
N MET A 464 -0.75 16.86 -8.45
CA MET A 464 -0.73 15.66 -7.62
C MET A 464 -0.83 16.00 -6.13
N SER A 465 -1.36 15.06 -5.34
CA SER A 465 -1.29 15.13 -3.87
C SER A 465 0.14 14.92 -3.38
N LEU A 466 0.64 15.79 -2.50
CA LEU A 466 1.95 15.62 -1.87
C LEU A 466 2.03 14.33 -1.04
N TYR A 467 3.13 13.61 -1.16
CA TYR A 467 3.40 12.38 -0.40
C TYR A 467 4.07 12.68 0.95
N LEU A 468 3.39 12.31 2.03
CA LEU A 468 3.87 12.37 3.40
C LEU A 468 3.52 11.06 4.13
N PRO A 469 4.36 10.60 5.07
CA PRO A 469 4.13 9.34 5.79
C PRO A 469 2.93 9.45 6.74
N LEU A 470 2.71 10.63 7.30
CA LEU A 470 1.47 11.03 7.97
C LEU A 470 0.95 12.31 7.30
N ARG A 471 -0.33 12.34 6.99
CA ARG A 471 -0.97 13.49 6.37
C ARG A 471 -2.12 13.97 7.24
N TRP A 472 -2.04 15.22 7.67
CA TRP A 472 -3.18 15.88 8.29
C TRP A 472 -4.25 16.15 7.24
N ARG A 473 -5.50 15.92 7.63
CA ARG A 473 -6.70 16.16 6.82
C ARG A 473 -7.37 17.38 7.43
N GLU A 474 -7.20 18.51 6.75
CA GLU A 474 -7.71 19.80 7.20
C GLU A 474 -9.20 19.95 6.90
N LEU A 475 -9.94 20.60 7.80
CA LEU A 475 -11.40 20.75 7.67
C LEU A 475 -11.81 21.36 6.33
N GLU A 476 -11.16 22.47 5.93
CA GLU A 476 -11.51 23.20 4.70
C GLU A 476 -11.31 22.37 3.43
N SER A 477 -10.34 21.46 3.41
CA SER A 477 -9.99 20.69 2.21
C SER A 477 -10.65 19.30 2.16
N HIS A 478 -10.97 18.71 3.31
CA HIS A 478 -11.46 17.32 3.38
C HIS A 478 -12.82 17.17 4.07
N GLY A 479 -13.33 18.21 4.73
CA GLY A 479 -14.61 18.18 5.44
C GLY A 479 -14.56 17.52 6.82
N TYR A 480 -13.38 17.19 7.33
CA TYR A 480 -13.15 16.73 8.70
C TYR A 480 -11.74 17.09 9.17
N VAL A 481 -11.52 17.06 10.48
CA VAL A 481 -10.19 17.21 11.09
C VAL A 481 -9.66 15.84 11.49
N GLY A 482 -8.51 15.46 10.96
CA GLY A 482 -7.93 14.16 11.25
C GLY A 482 -6.51 13.97 10.73
N LEU A 483 -5.99 12.77 10.89
CA LEU A 483 -4.67 12.39 10.43
C LEU A 483 -4.69 10.98 9.84
N GLU A 484 -4.13 10.88 8.63
CA GLU A 484 -3.99 9.66 7.87
C GLU A 484 -2.55 9.17 7.92
N GLY A 485 -2.36 7.92 8.30
CA GLY A 485 -1.07 7.24 8.26
C GLY A 485 -0.96 6.36 7.02
N ARG A 486 0.13 6.53 6.28
CA ARG A 486 0.40 5.87 4.99
C ARG A 486 1.57 4.90 5.04
N THR A 487 2.07 4.57 6.23
CA THR A 487 3.26 3.75 6.45
C THR A 487 2.98 2.25 6.49
N HIS A 488 1.72 1.81 6.51
CA HIS A 488 1.39 0.40 6.66
C HIS A 488 1.44 -0.34 5.33
N SER A 489 2.07 -1.52 5.35
CA SER A 489 2.22 -2.39 4.18
C SER A 489 1.21 -3.55 4.26
N LEU A 490 1.66 -4.79 4.49
CA LEU A 490 0.79 -5.96 4.63
C LEU A 490 0.69 -6.41 6.10
N PHE A 491 -0.52 -6.75 6.54
CA PHE A 491 -0.79 -7.31 7.87
C PHE A 491 -0.83 -8.86 7.82
N PRO A 492 0.01 -9.57 8.59
CA PRO A 492 -0.07 -11.03 8.73
C PRO A 492 -1.39 -11.51 9.35
N ASP A 493 -1.93 -10.71 10.28
CA ASP A 493 -3.19 -10.93 10.99
C ASP A 493 -4.05 -9.65 10.93
N LEU A 494 -5.24 -9.72 10.31
CA LEU A 494 -6.13 -8.56 10.22
C LEU A 494 -6.68 -8.15 11.59
N LEU A 495 -7.06 -9.10 12.44
CA LEU A 495 -7.73 -8.80 13.72
C LEU A 495 -6.73 -8.38 14.80
N GLY A 496 -5.53 -8.97 14.80
CA GLY A 496 -4.47 -8.66 15.76
C GLY A 496 -3.56 -7.51 15.31
N ASP A 497 -2.94 -7.62 14.14
CA ASP A 497 -1.89 -6.68 13.74
C ASP A 497 -2.44 -5.34 13.25
N ALA A 498 -3.51 -5.35 12.46
CA ALA A 498 -4.11 -4.10 11.99
C ALA A 498 -4.74 -3.32 13.16
N ALA A 499 -5.34 -4.02 14.13
CA ALA A 499 -5.86 -3.40 15.35
C ALA A 499 -4.73 -2.72 16.16
N ALA A 500 -3.65 -3.45 16.43
CA ALA A 500 -2.51 -2.92 17.16
C ALA A 500 -1.84 -1.74 16.44
N ALA A 501 -1.73 -1.79 15.11
CA ALA A 501 -1.19 -0.69 14.30
C ALA A 501 -2.07 0.57 14.38
N ALA A 502 -3.39 0.42 14.30
CA ALA A 502 -4.33 1.53 14.43
C ALA A 502 -4.30 2.16 15.82
N ASP A 503 -4.29 1.34 16.89
CA ASP A 503 -4.22 1.83 18.26
C ASP A 503 -2.88 2.48 18.58
N LEU A 504 -1.76 1.97 18.03
CA LEU A 504 -0.45 2.61 18.15
C LEU A 504 -0.41 3.93 17.40
N GLN A 505 -0.95 4.02 16.19
CA GLN A 505 -1.05 5.30 15.47
C GLN A 505 -1.87 6.32 16.26
N ARG A 506 -3.00 5.92 16.84
CA ARG A 506 -3.81 6.78 17.74
C ARG A 506 -2.99 7.23 18.95
N TRP A 507 -2.16 6.36 19.52
CA TRP A 507 -1.27 6.69 20.63
C TRP A 507 -0.25 7.75 20.21
N LEU A 508 0.43 7.55 19.08
CA LEU A 508 1.43 8.50 18.58
C LEU A 508 0.84 9.89 18.35
N ILE A 509 -0.38 9.98 17.83
CA ILE A 509 -1.08 11.26 17.63
C ILE A 509 -1.42 11.91 18.98
N SER A 510 -1.97 11.13 19.91
CA SER A 510 -2.33 11.62 21.25
C SER A 510 -1.11 12.10 22.02
N PHE A 511 -0.01 11.36 21.91
CA PHE A 511 1.29 11.72 22.46
C PHE A 511 1.81 13.01 21.84
N ALA A 512 1.85 13.12 20.50
CA ALA A 512 2.30 14.33 19.82
C ALA A 512 1.50 15.57 20.25
N LEU A 513 0.16 15.48 20.33
CA LEU A 513 -0.69 16.56 20.80
C LEU A 513 -0.37 16.98 22.24
N ARG A 514 -0.12 16.02 23.14
CA ARG A 514 0.28 16.31 24.52
C ARG A 514 1.67 16.95 24.60
N ARG A 515 2.59 16.58 23.71
CA ARG A 515 3.89 17.24 23.59
C ARG A 515 3.73 18.71 23.15
N VAL A 516 2.85 18.99 22.19
CA VAL A 516 2.52 20.37 21.79
C VAL A 516 1.93 21.14 22.98
N ALA A 517 0.95 20.56 23.68
CA ALA A 517 0.34 21.18 24.86
C ALA A 517 1.36 21.43 25.99
N ALA A 518 2.42 20.63 26.08
CA ALA A 518 3.53 20.80 27.03
C ALA A 518 4.59 21.84 26.57
N GLY A 519 4.34 22.58 25.49
CA GLY A 519 5.18 23.70 25.04
C GLY A 519 6.22 23.35 23.97
N VAL A 520 6.16 22.15 23.36
CA VAL A 520 6.96 21.87 22.16
C VAL A 520 6.43 22.72 21.01
N GLY A 521 7.32 23.46 20.34
CA GLY A 521 7.02 24.31 19.19
C GLY A 521 7.82 23.96 17.93
N HIS A 522 7.57 24.67 16.82
CA HIS A 522 8.27 24.46 15.54
C HIS A 522 9.80 24.69 15.64
N ASP A 523 10.24 25.59 16.52
CA ASP A 523 11.65 25.89 16.77
C ASP A 523 12.43 24.69 17.35
N HIS A 524 11.74 23.76 18.01
CA HIS A 524 12.33 22.53 18.53
C HIS A 524 12.63 21.50 17.43
N ILE A 525 11.99 21.64 16.27
CA ILE A 525 12.13 20.75 15.10
C ILE A 525 12.21 21.62 13.82
N PRO A 526 13.39 22.19 13.52
CA PRO A 526 13.54 23.11 12.40
C PRO A 526 13.21 22.49 11.04
N ASP A 527 12.87 23.37 10.10
CA ASP A 527 12.31 23.05 8.77
C ASP A 527 13.34 22.88 7.65
N PHE A 528 14.63 22.88 7.98
CA PHE A 528 15.67 22.71 6.96
C PHE A 528 15.59 21.32 6.31
N PRO A 529 15.74 21.20 4.97
CA PRO A 529 15.66 19.91 4.28
C PRO A 529 16.58 18.84 4.86
N TRP A 530 17.80 19.21 5.27
CA TRP A 530 18.72 18.26 5.88
C TRP A 530 18.27 17.81 7.29
N VAL A 531 17.58 18.64 8.08
CA VAL A 531 17.01 18.26 9.39
C VAL A 531 15.80 17.36 9.21
N GLU A 532 14.94 17.67 8.24
CA GLU A 532 13.85 16.79 7.82
C GLU A 532 14.38 15.42 7.37
N SER A 533 15.39 15.43 6.50
CA SER A 533 16.05 14.21 6.05
C SER A 533 16.69 13.44 7.21
N GLU A 534 17.33 14.13 8.17
CA GLU A 534 17.95 13.49 9.33
C GLU A 534 16.92 12.74 10.19
N ARG A 535 15.73 13.34 10.39
CA ARG A 535 14.60 12.73 11.10
C ARG A 535 14.00 11.57 10.31
N ARG A 536 13.76 11.74 9.01
CA ARG A 536 13.09 10.74 8.15
C ARG A 536 13.98 9.56 7.76
N GLN A 537 15.31 9.72 7.75
CA GLN A 537 16.24 8.63 7.43
C GLN A 537 16.00 7.41 8.34
N ILE A 538 15.51 7.62 9.57
CA ILE A 538 15.33 6.58 10.57
C ILE A 538 14.18 5.64 10.17
N LEU A 539 13.13 6.19 9.56
CA LEU A 539 12.03 5.42 8.99
C LEU A 539 12.56 4.47 7.91
N PHE A 540 13.29 5.00 6.94
CA PHE A 540 13.86 4.22 5.84
C PHE A 540 14.96 3.26 6.29
N ALA A 541 15.77 3.65 7.29
CA ALA A 541 16.75 2.76 7.89
C ALA A 541 16.07 1.52 8.53
N THR A 542 14.91 1.73 9.16
CA THR A 542 14.11 0.66 9.75
C THR A 542 13.46 -0.21 8.67
N ALA A 543 12.86 0.40 7.65
CA ALA A 543 12.27 -0.29 6.49
C ALA A 543 13.30 -1.18 5.77
N LEU A 544 14.51 -0.67 5.58
CA LEU A 544 15.65 -1.40 5.01
C LEU A 544 16.26 -2.41 5.98
N GLY A 545 15.97 -2.34 7.27
CA GLY A 545 16.62 -3.14 8.31
C GLY A 545 18.13 -2.88 8.41
N VAL A 546 18.60 -1.66 8.12
CA VAL A 546 20.02 -1.34 8.30
C VAL A 546 20.35 -1.25 9.79
N PRO A 547 21.50 -1.79 10.22
CA PRO A 547 21.77 -1.96 11.65
C PRO A 547 22.10 -0.67 12.40
N THR A 548 22.51 0.39 11.71
CA THR A 548 22.81 1.70 12.32
C THR A 548 22.55 2.83 11.35
N PHE A 549 22.11 3.98 11.84
CA PHE A 549 21.99 5.25 11.13
C PHE A 549 22.87 6.33 11.79
N TYR A 550 22.84 7.57 11.29
CA TYR A 550 23.70 8.65 11.79
C TYR A 550 22.92 9.94 12.06
N VAL A 551 23.28 10.61 13.15
CA VAL A 551 22.70 11.90 13.56
C VAL A 551 23.84 12.85 13.88
N ARG A 552 23.74 14.12 13.50
CA ARG A 552 24.72 15.16 13.83
C ARG A 552 24.78 15.36 15.35
N GLN A 553 25.99 15.58 15.85
CA GLN A 553 26.22 15.88 17.28
C GLN A 553 25.58 17.23 17.68
N ASP A 554 25.52 18.16 16.74
CA ASP A 554 24.99 19.51 16.90
C ASP A 554 23.64 19.69 16.19
N SER A 555 22.87 18.61 16.01
CA SER A 555 21.56 18.73 15.36
C SER A 555 20.66 19.70 16.14
N PRO A 556 20.02 20.65 15.45
CA PRO A 556 19.10 21.59 16.09
C PRO A 556 17.74 20.97 16.39
N ASN A 557 17.48 19.73 15.94
CA ASN A 557 16.29 18.98 16.32
C ASN A 557 16.43 18.46 17.75
N ARG A 558 15.85 19.22 18.70
CA ARG A 558 15.96 18.96 20.14
C ARG A 558 15.28 17.66 20.56
N ILE A 559 14.21 17.26 19.87
CA ILE A 559 13.51 16.00 20.16
C ILE A 559 14.41 14.83 19.78
N LEU A 560 14.96 14.84 18.57
CA LEU A 560 15.87 13.80 18.10
C LEU A 560 17.10 13.69 18.99
N GLN A 561 17.70 14.82 19.42
CA GLN A 561 18.83 14.81 20.34
C GLN A 561 18.50 14.15 21.69
N GLY A 562 17.32 14.44 22.25
CA GLY A 562 16.85 13.81 23.48
C GLY A 562 16.72 12.29 23.34
N LEU A 563 16.12 11.82 22.25
CA LEU A 563 15.94 10.40 21.95
C LEU A 563 17.27 9.67 21.71
N VAL A 564 18.18 10.29 20.96
CA VAL A 564 19.52 9.73 20.72
C VAL A 564 20.34 9.67 22.01
N THR A 565 20.21 10.67 22.88
CA THR A 565 20.89 10.67 24.20
C THR A 565 20.40 9.54 25.09
N ALA A 566 19.10 9.22 25.03
CA ALA A 566 18.50 8.11 25.76
C ALA A 566 18.76 6.73 25.12
N THR A 567 19.42 6.67 23.96
CA THR A 567 19.66 5.43 23.22
C THR A 567 20.98 4.79 23.61
N ASP A 568 20.92 3.50 23.97
CA ASP A 568 22.12 2.72 24.30
C ASP A 568 23.01 2.44 23.08
N GLY A 569 24.33 2.41 23.32
CA GLY A 569 25.32 2.04 22.32
C GLY A 569 25.59 3.10 21.24
N VAL A 570 25.09 4.32 21.43
CA VAL A 570 25.43 5.49 20.61
C VAL A 570 26.90 5.83 20.79
N ARG A 571 27.58 6.08 19.67
CA ARG A 571 29.01 6.44 19.67
C ARG A 571 29.35 7.44 18.59
N ARG A 572 30.44 8.17 18.76
CA ARG A 572 30.97 9.04 17.69
C ARG A 572 31.38 8.21 16.48
N SER A 573 31.05 8.70 15.29
CA SER A 573 31.44 8.08 14.03
C SER A 573 32.90 8.43 13.72
N SER A 574 33.77 7.42 13.61
CA SER A 574 35.15 7.62 13.14
C SER A 574 35.23 7.98 11.65
N ARG A 575 34.16 7.72 10.90
CA ARG A 575 34.11 7.89 9.45
C ARG A 575 33.44 9.18 9.00
N TYR A 576 32.48 9.65 9.78
CA TYR A 576 31.73 10.88 9.51
C TYR A 576 31.97 11.80 10.71
N PRO A 577 33.04 12.61 10.69
CA PRO A 577 33.33 13.56 11.76
C PRO A 577 32.11 14.45 12.04
N GLY A 578 31.82 14.72 13.32
CA GLY A 578 30.63 15.47 13.74
C GLY A 578 29.33 14.66 13.81
N TYR A 579 29.33 13.37 13.44
CA TYR A 579 28.15 12.51 13.54
C TYR A 579 28.26 11.49 14.69
N LEU A 580 27.10 11.17 15.27
CA LEU A 580 26.84 10.02 16.13
C LEU A 580 26.34 8.87 15.27
N ARG A 581 26.85 7.67 15.55
CA ARG A 581 26.35 6.41 14.99
C ARG A 581 25.41 5.78 15.99
N VAL A 582 24.16 5.61 15.58
CA VAL A 582 23.06 5.13 16.44
C VAL A 582 22.65 3.72 16.01
N PRO A 583 22.64 2.71 16.91
CA PRO A 583 22.10 1.40 16.60
C PRO A 583 20.58 1.43 16.42
N THR A 584 20.09 0.95 15.27
CA THR A 584 18.66 1.04 14.92
C THR A 584 17.79 0.31 15.93
N SER A 585 18.15 -0.92 16.32
CA SER A 585 17.37 -1.70 17.29
C SER A 585 17.31 -1.03 18.66
N LYS A 586 18.43 -0.45 19.13
CA LYS A 586 18.48 0.27 20.41
C LYS A 586 17.68 1.56 20.37
N TYR A 587 17.65 2.24 19.23
CA TYR A 587 16.78 3.40 19.06
C TYR A 587 15.30 3.01 19.14
N LEU A 588 14.87 1.92 18.50
CA LEU A 588 13.50 1.43 18.60
C LEU A 588 13.13 1.03 20.04
N GLU A 589 14.04 0.37 20.77
CA GLU A 589 13.85 0.09 22.20
C GLU A 589 13.67 1.38 23.01
N ALA A 590 14.51 2.39 22.77
CA ALA A 590 14.44 3.69 23.44
C ALA A 590 13.12 4.43 23.12
N LEU A 591 12.64 4.39 21.87
CA LEU A 591 11.34 4.97 21.49
C LEU A 591 10.18 4.31 22.23
N ALA A 592 10.17 2.97 22.32
CA ALA A 592 9.10 2.24 23.01
C ALA A 592 9.09 2.56 24.52
N MET A 593 10.28 2.62 25.14
CA MET A 593 10.43 3.03 26.53
C MET A 593 9.99 4.49 26.75
N ASP A 594 10.32 5.39 25.83
CA ASP A 594 9.93 6.80 25.90
C ASP A 594 8.40 6.94 25.90
N LEU A 595 7.70 6.25 24.99
CA LEU A 595 6.24 6.25 24.95
C LEU A 595 5.62 5.72 26.25
N ARG A 596 6.21 4.69 26.85
CA ARG A 596 5.73 4.10 28.11
C ARG A 596 5.90 5.04 29.31
N HIS A 597 7.05 5.69 29.43
CA HIS A 597 7.44 6.40 30.65
C HIS A 597 7.17 7.89 30.62
N ARG A 598 7.15 8.52 29.44
CA ARG A 598 7.06 9.99 29.33
C ARG A 598 5.64 10.51 29.58
N ASP A 599 4.62 9.68 29.38
CA ASP A 599 3.22 10.08 29.64
C ASP A 599 2.36 8.92 30.15
N PRO A 600 2.50 8.54 31.44
CA PRO A 600 1.76 7.41 32.02
C PRO A 600 0.25 7.55 31.88
N ALA A 601 -0.27 8.78 31.91
CA ALA A 601 -1.70 9.07 31.77
C ALA A 601 -2.26 8.69 30.38
N LEU A 602 -1.42 8.64 29.32
CA LEU A 602 -1.87 8.10 28.03
C LEU A 602 -2.08 6.59 28.08
N SER A 603 -1.35 5.87 28.95
CA SER A 603 -1.49 4.41 29.03
C SER A 603 -2.89 3.97 29.46
N GLU A 604 -3.62 4.82 30.18
CA GLU A 604 -5.01 4.57 30.59
C GLU A 604 -6.01 4.75 29.43
N LEU A 605 -5.63 5.44 28.34
CA LEU A 605 -6.50 5.75 27.20
C LEU A 605 -6.36 4.75 26.04
N HIS A 606 -5.47 3.78 26.19
CA HIS A 606 -5.05 2.85 25.15
C HIS A 606 -5.00 1.41 25.68
N PRO A 607 -4.95 0.40 24.80
CA PRO A 607 -5.01 -1.00 25.24
C PRO A 607 -3.77 -1.35 26.11
N PRO A 608 -3.96 -1.99 27.28
CA PRO A 608 -2.89 -2.18 28.25
C PRO A 608 -1.70 -3.01 27.71
N HIS A 609 -2.00 -4.01 26.88
CA HIS A 609 -0.99 -4.91 26.32
C HIS A 609 -0.31 -4.40 25.03
N LEU A 610 -0.72 -3.23 24.51
CA LEU A 610 -0.22 -2.73 23.23
C LEU A 610 1.28 -2.44 23.30
N LEU A 611 1.73 -1.72 24.33
CA LEU A 611 3.14 -1.39 24.50
C LEU A 611 3.98 -2.61 24.87
N GLU A 612 3.41 -3.57 25.60
CA GLU A 612 4.08 -4.85 25.90
C GLU A 612 4.36 -5.64 24.61
N THR A 613 3.33 -5.75 23.76
CA THR A 613 3.43 -6.40 22.44
C THR A 613 4.43 -5.66 21.54
N LEU A 614 4.39 -4.33 21.53
CA LEU A 614 5.34 -3.50 20.78
C LEU A 614 6.78 -3.79 21.23
N GLU A 615 7.06 -3.72 22.53
CA GLU A 615 8.40 -3.98 23.06
C GLU A 615 8.89 -5.39 22.76
N GLN A 616 8.01 -6.39 22.90
CA GLN A 616 8.33 -7.77 22.58
C GLN A 616 8.76 -7.91 21.12
N ARG A 617 7.99 -7.34 20.18
CA ARG A 617 8.29 -7.41 18.74
C ARG A 617 9.52 -6.61 18.32
N VAL A 618 9.78 -5.48 18.98
CA VAL A 618 11.01 -4.70 18.79
C VAL A 618 12.25 -5.50 19.24
N ARG A 619 12.15 -6.21 20.37
CA ARG A 619 13.24 -7.06 20.90
C ARG A 619 13.40 -8.39 20.16
N CYS A 620 12.31 -8.94 19.64
CA CYS A 620 12.28 -10.20 18.90
C CYS A 620 11.81 -9.98 17.45
N PRO A 621 12.73 -9.60 16.52
CA PRO A 621 12.35 -9.32 15.13
C PRO A 621 11.67 -10.48 14.38
N ARG A 622 11.80 -11.73 14.85
CA ARG A 622 11.08 -12.88 14.26
C ARG A 622 9.58 -12.85 14.54
N GLU A 623 9.16 -12.25 15.64
CA GLU A 623 7.76 -12.10 16.03
C GLU A 623 7.11 -10.85 15.43
N SER A 624 7.93 -9.94 14.90
CA SER A 624 7.46 -8.82 14.08
C SER A 624 6.67 -9.32 12.86
N ALA A 625 5.79 -8.48 12.32
CA ALA A 625 5.00 -8.80 11.14
C ALA A 625 5.87 -9.20 9.95
N SER A 626 6.94 -8.44 9.68
CA SER A 626 7.88 -8.77 8.60
C SER A 626 8.60 -10.10 8.85
N GLY A 627 9.01 -10.36 10.11
CA GLY A 627 9.67 -11.60 10.50
C GLY A 627 8.79 -12.83 10.35
N ARG A 628 7.51 -12.74 10.76
CA ARG A 628 6.53 -13.82 10.60
C ARG A 628 6.24 -14.09 9.13
N LEU A 629 5.96 -13.06 8.32
CA LEU A 629 5.75 -13.23 6.88
C LEU A 629 6.95 -13.90 6.21
N ALA A 630 8.18 -13.42 6.46
CA ALA A 630 9.37 -14.01 5.87
C ALA A 630 9.61 -15.47 6.29
N THR A 631 9.27 -15.81 7.54
CA THR A 631 9.39 -17.18 8.08
C THR A 631 8.37 -18.11 7.41
N GLU A 632 7.10 -17.72 7.39
CA GLU A 632 6.02 -18.52 6.79
C GLU A 632 6.20 -18.72 5.28
N ILE A 633 6.69 -17.70 4.56
CA ILE A 633 7.05 -17.83 3.14
C ILE A 633 8.17 -18.86 2.95
N CYS A 634 9.17 -18.86 3.83
CA CYS A 634 10.24 -19.86 3.76
C CYS A 634 9.73 -21.27 4.08
N GLU A 635 8.83 -21.41 5.05
CA GLU A 635 8.22 -22.70 5.39
C GLU A 635 7.45 -23.28 4.19
N GLU A 636 6.66 -22.47 3.49
CA GLU A 636 5.94 -22.90 2.28
C GLU A 636 6.89 -23.29 1.14
N LEU A 637 8.05 -22.65 1.05
CA LEU A 637 9.12 -23.00 0.11
C LEU A 637 10.01 -24.18 0.57
N GLY A 638 9.79 -24.73 1.76
CA GLY A 638 10.67 -25.76 2.33
C GLY A 638 12.08 -25.27 2.70
N ALA A 639 12.26 -23.96 2.88
CA ALA A 639 13.52 -23.32 3.22
C ALA A 639 13.58 -22.90 4.70
N ARG A 640 14.79 -22.83 5.27
CA ARG A 640 15.01 -22.37 6.66
C ARG A 640 15.48 -20.92 6.79
N ASP A 641 15.95 -20.33 5.69
CA ASP A 641 16.54 -18.98 5.66
C ASP A 641 16.25 -18.35 4.29
N PRO A 642 15.61 -17.17 4.23
CA PRO A 642 15.36 -16.44 2.98
C PRO A 642 16.62 -16.24 2.13
N LEU A 643 17.79 -16.08 2.75
CA LEU A 643 19.08 -15.88 2.07
C LEU A 643 19.70 -17.19 1.54
N LYS A 644 19.06 -18.34 1.75
CA LYS A 644 19.44 -19.62 1.13
C LYS A 644 18.64 -19.93 -0.13
N VAL A 645 17.57 -19.18 -0.38
CA VAL A 645 16.77 -19.24 -1.61
C VAL A 645 17.21 -18.09 -2.52
N ASP A 646 17.19 -18.29 -3.83
CA ASP A 646 17.40 -17.19 -4.77
C ASP A 646 16.25 -16.16 -4.68
N ALA A 647 16.53 -14.93 -5.10
CA ALA A 647 15.60 -13.83 -4.89
C ALA A 647 14.29 -14.00 -5.69
N ALA A 648 14.37 -14.49 -6.92
CA ALA A 648 13.20 -14.73 -7.76
C ALA A 648 12.27 -15.77 -7.14
N THR A 649 12.82 -16.94 -6.76
CA THR A 649 12.05 -18.00 -6.09
C THR A 649 11.42 -17.53 -4.78
N PHE A 650 12.14 -16.75 -3.96
CA PHE A 650 11.53 -16.20 -2.73
C PHE A 650 10.39 -15.25 -3.03
N ASN A 651 10.58 -14.31 -3.97
CA ASN A 651 9.57 -13.30 -4.29
C ASN A 651 8.34 -13.90 -5.00
N GLU A 652 8.52 -14.91 -5.84
CA GLU A 652 7.42 -15.70 -6.43
C GLU A 652 6.72 -16.55 -5.37
N GLY A 653 7.48 -17.17 -4.46
CA GLY A 653 6.93 -17.90 -3.32
C GLY A 653 6.13 -17.01 -2.38
N ALA A 654 6.58 -15.77 -2.14
CA ALA A 654 5.84 -14.77 -1.36
C ALA A 654 4.47 -14.49 -1.99
N GLU A 655 4.45 -14.29 -3.30
CA GLU A 655 3.22 -14.03 -4.04
C GLU A 655 2.25 -15.22 -4.04
N THR A 656 2.76 -16.46 -4.12
CA THR A 656 1.95 -17.68 -3.95
C THR A 656 1.39 -17.79 -2.52
N TYR A 657 2.22 -17.54 -1.50
CA TYR A 657 1.81 -17.54 -0.10
C TYR A 657 0.71 -16.50 0.17
N TYR A 658 0.85 -15.27 -0.36
CA TYR A 658 -0.16 -14.20 -0.22
C TYR A 658 -1.50 -14.59 -0.85
N ARG A 659 -1.47 -15.10 -2.09
CA ARG A 659 -2.65 -15.52 -2.85
C ARG A 659 -3.32 -16.77 -2.29
N GLY A 660 -2.56 -17.63 -1.63
CA GLY A 660 -3.01 -18.92 -1.09
C GLY A 660 -3.23 -18.88 0.41
N THR A 661 -2.14 -19.09 1.16
CA THR A 661 -2.14 -19.30 2.61
C THR A 661 -2.65 -18.09 3.38
N LEU A 662 -2.09 -16.90 3.13
CA LEU A 662 -2.49 -15.69 3.84
C LEU A 662 -3.93 -15.28 3.53
N ARG A 663 -4.33 -15.33 2.24
CA ARG A 663 -5.72 -15.12 1.81
C ARG A 663 -6.71 -16.01 2.58
N ARG A 664 -6.41 -17.29 2.78
CA ARG A 664 -7.27 -18.20 3.56
C ARG A 664 -7.38 -17.80 5.02
N ARG A 665 -6.27 -17.39 5.64
CA ARG A 665 -6.25 -16.89 7.01
C ARG A 665 -7.11 -15.63 7.15
N HIS A 666 -6.93 -14.65 6.27
CA HIS A 666 -7.74 -13.43 6.26
C HIS A 666 -9.22 -13.70 5.99
N LEU A 667 -9.55 -14.69 5.14
CA LEU A 667 -10.93 -15.12 4.93
C LEU A 667 -11.54 -15.69 6.21
N ASP A 668 -10.79 -16.52 6.95
CA ASP A 668 -11.25 -17.08 8.22
C ASP A 668 -11.50 -16.01 9.30
N GLN A 669 -10.62 -15.01 9.36
CA GLN A 669 -10.79 -13.83 10.23
C GLN A 669 -12.00 -12.99 9.82
N GLY A 670 -12.28 -12.89 8.53
CA GLY A 670 -13.48 -12.25 8.02
C GLY A 670 -14.76 -12.97 8.44
N PHE A 671 -14.77 -14.31 8.41
CA PHE A 671 -15.89 -15.11 8.95
C PHE A 671 -16.07 -14.94 10.45
N GLU A 672 -14.99 -14.95 11.23
CA GLU A 672 -15.02 -14.69 12.66
C GLU A 672 -15.66 -13.32 12.98
N ALA A 673 -15.15 -12.27 12.34
CA ALA A 673 -15.67 -10.92 12.52
C ALA A 673 -17.14 -10.77 12.08
N ALA A 674 -17.56 -11.49 11.03
CA ALA A 674 -18.93 -11.50 10.55
C ALA A 674 -19.88 -12.24 11.50
N LEU A 675 -19.50 -13.41 12.00
CA LEU A 675 -20.28 -14.18 12.97
C LEU A 675 -20.46 -13.42 14.29
N GLU A 676 -19.41 -12.72 14.73
CA GLU A 676 -19.51 -11.82 15.88
C GLU A 676 -20.53 -10.69 15.60
N ALA A 677 -20.45 -10.03 14.45
CA ALA A 677 -21.37 -8.96 14.07
C ALA A 677 -22.83 -9.45 13.94
N VAL A 678 -23.07 -10.64 13.36
CA VAL A 678 -24.39 -11.29 13.28
C VAL A 678 -24.96 -11.54 14.68
N SER A 679 -24.14 -12.08 15.59
CA SER A 679 -24.52 -12.34 16.98
C SER A 679 -24.85 -11.03 17.71
N ARG A 680 -23.98 -10.03 17.56
CA ARG A 680 -24.16 -8.71 18.15
C ARG A 680 -25.42 -8.03 17.62
N ALA A 681 -25.73 -8.15 16.34
CA ALA A 681 -26.93 -7.60 15.70
C ALA A 681 -28.23 -8.32 16.08
N ALA A 682 -28.16 -9.41 16.87
CA ALA A 682 -29.30 -10.25 17.23
C ALA A 682 -30.08 -10.77 16.00
N LEU A 683 -29.35 -11.07 14.92
CA LEU A 683 -29.95 -11.71 13.74
C LEU A 683 -30.38 -13.15 14.11
N PRO A 684 -31.38 -13.72 13.41
CA PRO A 684 -31.87 -15.07 13.70
C PRO A 684 -30.74 -16.10 13.67
N ARG A 685 -30.82 -17.12 14.54
CA ARG A 685 -29.86 -18.24 14.60
C ARG A 685 -29.61 -18.88 13.22
N GLU A 686 -30.64 -18.93 12.40
CA GLU A 686 -30.55 -19.42 11.02
C GLU A 686 -29.51 -18.66 10.18
N ALA A 687 -29.32 -17.34 10.40
CA ALA A 687 -28.30 -16.56 9.70
C ALA A 687 -26.87 -17.00 10.07
N GLN A 688 -26.63 -17.35 11.34
CA GLN A 688 -25.34 -17.89 11.78
C GLN A 688 -25.08 -19.27 11.15
N GLU A 689 -26.08 -20.16 11.21
CA GLU A 689 -25.98 -21.51 10.64
C GLU A 689 -25.73 -21.46 9.12
N ARG A 690 -26.45 -20.57 8.41
CA ARG A 690 -26.25 -20.35 6.97
C ARG A 690 -24.87 -19.80 6.64
N LEU A 691 -24.35 -18.86 7.43
CA LEU A 691 -23.01 -18.31 7.19
C LEU A 691 -21.91 -19.37 7.41
N GLU A 692 -22.08 -20.26 8.38
CA GLU A 692 -21.17 -21.41 8.58
C GLU A 692 -21.26 -22.44 7.45
N VAL A 693 -22.46 -22.68 6.90
CA VAL A 693 -22.62 -23.50 5.69
C VAL A 693 -21.84 -22.89 4.53
N VAL A 694 -21.98 -21.58 4.29
CA VAL A 694 -21.23 -20.87 3.25
C VAL A 694 -19.72 -20.99 3.47
N ARG A 695 -19.25 -20.85 4.73
CA ARG A 695 -17.84 -21.04 5.09
C ARG A 695 -17.34 -22.44 4.73
N LYS A 696 -18.10 -23.48 5.06
CA LYS A 696 -17.76 -24.88 4.76
C LYS A 696 -17.72 -25.15 3.26
N GLU A 697 -18.72 -24.66 2.52
CA GLU A 697 -18.82 -24.86 1.08
C GLU A 697 -17.75 -24.09 0.29
N LEU A 698 -17.35 -22.90 0.75
CA LEU A 698 -16.24 -22.16 0.16
C LEU A 698 -14.92 -22.90 0.29
N ARG A 699 -14.69 -23.55 1.44
CA ARG A 699 -13.48 -24.36 1.66
C ARG A 699 -13.47 -25.62 0.80
N SER A 700 -14.62 -26.25 0.58
CA SER A 700 -14.72 -27.44 -0.29
C SER A 700 -14.79 -27.13 -1.78
N GLY A 701 -15.00 -25.86 -2.15
CA GLY A 701 -15.18 -25.41 -3.54
C GLY A 701 -16.59 -25.66 -4.11
N GLY A 702 -17.48 -26.29 -3.32
CA GLY A 702 -18.83 -26.70 -3.73
C GLY A 702 -19.92 -25.62 -3.58
N VAL A 703 -19.55 -24.39 -3.23
CA VAL A 703 -20.53 -23.32 -2.97
C VAL A 703 -21.32 -22.95 -4.22
N THR A 704 -22.64 -22.82 -4.06
CA THR A 704 -23.57 -22.42 -5.14
C THR A 704 -23.74 -20.90 -5.21
N PRO A 705 -24.14 -20.33 -6.38
CA PRO A 705 -24.48 -18.91 -6.47
C PRO A 705 -25.58 -18.47 -5.50
N ALA A 706 -26.53 -19.36 -5.18
CA ALA A 706 -27.60 -19.08 -4.23
C ALA A 706 -27.08 -18.97 -2.79
N ASN A 707 -26.20 -19.88 -2.36
CA ASN A 707 -25.59 -19.83 -1.03
C ASN A 707 -24.63 -18.64 -0.90
N LEU A 708 -23.86 -18.32 -1.95
CA LEU A 708 -23.04 -17.11 -1.98
C LEU A 708 -23.88 -15.84 -1.84
N ARG A 709 -24.99 -15.75 -2.58
CA ARG A 709 -25.93 -14.62 -2.48
C ARG A 709 -26.45 -14.47 -1.05
N LEU A 710 -26.83 -15.57 -0.41
CA LEU A 710 -27.30 -15.57 0.97
C LEU A 710 -26.22 -15.11 1.95
N GLY A 711 -24.98 -15.60 1.82
CA GLY A 711 -23.84 -15.14 2.62
C GLY A 711 -23.59 -13.64 2.44
N ILE A 712 -23.65 -13.14 1.20
CA ILE A 712 -23.53 -11.70 0.90
C ILE A 712 -24.63 -10.90 1.62
N HIS A 713 -25.88 -11.37 1.58
CA HIS A 713 -26.99 -10.69 2.26
C HIS A 713 -26.78 -10.64 3.77
N ILE A 714 -26.39 -11.75 4.40
CA ILE A 714 -26.12 -11.81 5.84
C ILE A 714 -24.99 -10.85 6.24
N VAL A 715 -23.90 -10.81 5.48
CA VAL A 715 -22.78 -9.88 5.76
C VAL A 715 -23.24 -8.42 5.59
N LEU A 716 -24.03 -8.10 4.56
CA LEU A 716 -24.58 -6.76 4.38
C LEU A 716 -25.53 -6.34 5.52
N GLU A 717 -26.35 -7.25 6.03
CA GLU A 717 -27.22 -6.98 7.18
C GLU A 717 -26.40 -6.72 8.45
N ALA A 718 -25.37 -7.53 8.69
CA ALA A 718 -24.45 -7.34 9.81
C ALA A 718 -23.70 -6.00 9.71
N GLU A 719 -23.20 -5.64 8.52
CA GLU A 719 -22.56 -4.35 8.28
C GLU A 719 -23.51 -3.16 8.52
N GLU A 720 -24.75 -3.27 8.06
CA GLU A 720 -25.74 -2.22 8.27
C GLU A 720 -26.12 -2.08 9.76
N ALA A 721 -26.14 -3.17 10.50
CA ALA A 721 -26.36 -3.15 11.94
C ALA A 721 -25.20 -2.48 12.70
N GLU A 722 -23.95 -2.79 12.33
CA GLU A 722 -22.76 -2.14 12.91
C GLU A 722 -22.71 -0.65 12.55
N ARG A 723 -22.99 -0.29 11.29
CA ARG A 723 -23.09 1.12 10.87
C ARG A 723 -24.07 1.91 11.72
N ARG A 724 -25.26 1.37 11.98
CA ARG A 724 -26.29 2.05 12.81
C ARG A 724 -25.83 2.26 14.24
N ARG A 725 -24.93 1.43 14.76
CA ARG A 725 -24.32 1.58 16.09
C ARG A 725 -23.21 2.62 16.11
N SER A 726 -22.51 2.79 14.99
CA SER A 726 -21.46 3.81 14.86
C SER A 726 -22.00 5.22 14.59
N LEU A 727 -23.29 5.36 14.28
CA LEU A 727 -23.93 6.67 14.20
C LEU A 727 -24.02 7.32 15.59
N PRO A 728 -23.79 8.65 15.70
CA PRO A 728 -24.04 9.38 16.94
C PRO A 728 -25.48 9.15 17.40
N ARG A 729 -25.68 8.87 18.70
CA ARG A 729 -27.01 8.76 19.30
C ARG A 729 -27.65 10.12 19.50
#